data_AF-A0A0L0QLT2-F1
#
_entry.id   AF-A0A0L0QLT2-F1
#
_cell.length_a   1.000
_cell.length_b   1.000
_cell.length_c   1.000
_cell.angle_alpha   90.00
_cell.angle_beta   90.00
_cell.angle_gamma   90.00
#
_symmetry.space_group_name_H-M   'P 1'
#
loop_
_entity.id
_entity.type
_entity.pdbx_description
1 polymer ?
#
loop_
_entity_poly.entity_id
_entity_poly.type
_entity_poly.pdbx_seq_one_letter_code
_entity_poly.pdbx_strand_id
1 'polypeptide(L)'
;MSVMKSVFQNEWLLLLRNKFLAVPVLANILYWGYVIIAYEIQPIHYEERAAVFYQSFIWLLLLNLFIIGLFAVYMASKDRDSYFEQLVVTYEVKNGEWIVGKWLITQLYGICITMITVVVQALWFIVTPTPIGDWFKNIFYVFMQMEGAFFLLISIGFLFAHLIKSMLAYLAIPAILVLSLFLPFDYAGTAESWDNPKFHLLTPFDFMFVETPYDGIWGIYHLFKNAMLHQSAIILLSVVVIGLALLFFQRKRRSHKEKKLIPILITIFLIPTAVLSGARFMQYDQALHQYIATGKKYAESFDGEGDYNEWMNSFYEEHKDDQPYEFSMEKTNISVELQAEDYINVQSNLKIKHNGNESIDEVFLTLYHGLNIKECTSERTVSCSRSGDFIKLHLEQPMKPNDTLHLSLQYEGNVLQYREDGYVEQAFIKNDRVYLPKEAGWYPLIGKRNLVIAREHDNLYAGFELRNARLVEDFPTEFTVNMKQDQKLPLALTIPEISKGTFQGNSQYGLSLIGGKFKEDKVGEIRVVAHPESVNGMKEVIGRYQQSWSFIEDWLEVQMSPSVIYILSDNYYYLTRDGVNHDFFVMRNEYVDDVEIAHELLNELTRENPFDGTRDFSVFYDALVWILLDNLHEQDGFLEWYKTNVSDEGEILTRVKLLQDYAEKGTEPFKAVLQYLFNYWAGLDHKQEFDLEAALKQYEGKSKQ
;
A
#
# COMPACT_ATOMS: atom_id res chain seq x y z
N MET A 1 5.81 -46.70 30.06
CA MET A 1 6.08 -45.36 29.51
C MET A 1 5.98 -45.46 28.00
N SER A 2 5.26 -44.58 27.28
CA SER A 2 5.11 -44.77 25.82
C SER A 2 6.48 -44.67 25.13
N VAL A 3 6.77 -45.57 24.20
CA VAL A 3 8.06 -45.66 23.50
C VAL A 3 8.40 -44.33 22.77
N MET A 4 7.38 -43.65 22.22
CA MET A 4 7.50 -42.31 21.65
C MET A 4 8.07 -41.28 22.63
N LYS A 5 7.67 -41.31 23.92
CA LYS A 5 8.23 -40.43 24.95
C LYS A 5 9.72 -40.68 25.16
N SER A 6 10.16 -41.94 25.07
CA SER A 6 11.59 -42.27 25.18
C SER A 6 12.40 -41.77 24.00
N VAL A 7 11.87 -41.88 22.77
CA VAL A 7 12.51 -41.32 21.56
C VAL A 7 12.66 -39.81 21.74
N PHE A 8 11.57 -39.13 22.07
CA PHE A 8 11.56 -37.68 22.31
C PHE A 8 12.59 -37.26 23.38
N GLN A 9 12.62 -37.92 24.54
CA GLN A 9 13.56 -37.58 25.62
C GLN A 9 15.03 -37.76 25.22
N ASN A 10 15.35 -38.85 24.50
CA ASN A 10 16.72 -39.09 24.06
C ASN A 10 17.15 -38.08 23.00
N GLU A 11 16.25 -37.77 22.05
CA GLU A 11 16.48 -36.77 21.02
C GLU A 11 16.65 -35.37 21.60
N TRP A 12 15.84 -35.01 22.61
CA TRP A 12 15.99 -33.77 23.37
C TRP A 12 17.35 -33.65 24.04
N LEU A 13 17.83 -34.72 24.70
CA LEU A 13 19.14 -34.73 25.34
C LEU A 13 20.29 -34.58 24.33
N LEU A 14 20.16 -35.19 23.15
CA LEU A 14 21.14 -35.01 22.07
C LEU A 14 21.12 -33.57 21.53
N LEU A 15 19.92 -32.99 21.39
CA LEU A 15 19.75 -31.61 20.96
C LEU A 15 20.42 -30.63 21.93
N LEU A 16 20.17 -30.77 23.24
CA LEU A 16 20.78 -29.94 24.28
C LEU A 16 22.31 -30.05 24.36
N ARG A 17 22.89 -31.19 23.95
CA ARG A 17 24.35 -31.38 23.91
C ARG A 17 25.01 -30.75 22.69
N ASN A 18 24.25 -30.48 21.64
CA ASN A 18 24.79 -29.96 20.39
C ASN A 18 24.89 -28.42 20.44
N LYS A 19 26.09 -27.92 20.75
CA LYS A 19 26.38 -26.48 20.84
C LYS A 19 26.11 -25.72 19.53
N PHE A 20 26.20 -26.38 18.38
CA PHE A 20 25.93 -25.74 17.09
C PHE A 20 24.46 -25.38 16.91
N LEU A 21 23.54 -26.05 17.61
CA LEU A 21 22.11 -25.71 17.60
C LEU A 21 21.78 -24.48 18.45
N ALA A 22 22.72 -23.96 19.24
CA ALA A 22 22.54 -22.66 19.88
C ALA A 22 22.81 -21.48 18.92
N VAL A 23 23.53 -21.70 17.81
CA VAL A 23 23.94 -20.63 16.88
C VAL A 23 22.73 -19.91 16.26
N PRO A 24 21.70 -20.59 15.72
CA PRO A 24 20.53 -19.91 15.16
C PRO A 24 19.76 -19.10 16.20
N VAL A 25 19.66 -19.63 17.42
CA VAL A 25 19.01 -18.93 18.55
C VAL A 25 19.77 -17.65 18.91
N LEU A 26 21.09 -17.72 19.02
CA LEU A 26 21.92 -16.55 19.29
C LEU A 26 21.84 -15.53 18.15
N ALA A 27 21.86 -15.98 16.90
CA ALA A 27 21.72 -15.11 15.74
C ALA A 27 20.38 -14.36 15.75
N ASN A 28 19.26 -15.02 16.09
CA ASN A 28 17.96 -14.38 16.24
C ASN A 28 17.97 -13.31 17.34
N ILE A 29 18.54 -13.60 18.51
CA ILE A 29 18.61 -12.65 19.63
C ILE A 29 19.48 -11.44 19.24
N LEU A 30 20.62 -11.67 18.59
CA LEU A 30 21.52 -10.59 18.16
C LEU A 30 20.87 -9.72 17.08
N TYR A 31 20.16 -10.34 16.11
CA TYR A 31 19.45 -9.62 15.07
C TYR A 31 18.35 -8.72 15.65
N TRP A 32 17.49 -9.28 16.51
CA TRP A 32 16.46 -8.47 17.18
C TRP A 32 17.05 -7.40 18.09
N GLY A 33 18.14 -7.70 18.78
CA GLY A 33 18.88 -6.72 19.56
C GLY A 33 19.38 -5.56 18.69
N TYR A 34 19.93 -5.86 17.51
CA TYR A 34 20.36 -4.85 16.54
C TYR A 34 19.18 -3.99 16.06
N VAL A 35 18.08 -4.60 15.61
CA VAL A 35 16.89 -3.89 15.11
C VAL A 35 16.32 -2.94 16.16
N ILE A 36 16.11 -3.44 17.39
CA ILE A 36 15.56 -2.62 18.48
C ILE A 36 16.51 -1.50 18.85
N ILE A 37 17.81 -1.78 19.00
CA ILE A 37 18.80 -0.74 19.34
C ILE A 37 18.91 0.31 18.24
N ALA A 38 18.92 -0.11 16.97
CA ALA A 38 18.99 0.80 15.83
C ALA A 38 17.78 1.76 15.81
N TYR A 39 16.58 1.25 16.11
CA TYR A 39 15.37 2.07 16.19
C TYR A 39 15.36 2.98 17.43
N GLU A 40 15.59 2.44 18.62
CA GLU A 40 15.44 3.20 19.89
C GLU A 40 16.58 4.21 20.15
N ILE A 41 17.71 4.13 19.41
CA ILE A 41 18.78 5.16 19.46
C ILE A 41 18.39 6.41 18.65
N GLN A 42 17.46 6.29 17.69
CA GLN A 42 17.03 7.45 16.91
C GLN A 42 16.40 8.49 17.84
N PRO A 43 16.76 9.78 17.73
CA PRO A 43 16.20 10.82 18.57
C PRO A 43 14.70 11.04 18.29
N ILE A 44 14.28 10.72 17.06
CA ILE A 44 12.95 10.94 16.51
C ILE A 44 12.60 9.72 15.68
N HIS A 45 11.39 9.20 15.88
CA HIS A 45 10.89 8.03 15.16
C HIS A 45 9.96 8.48 14.04
N TYR A 46 10.28 8.08 12.82
CA TYR A 46 9.49 8.34 11.61
C TYR A 46 8.48 7.23 11.32
N GLU A 47 8.79 6.00 11.74
CA GLU A 47 7.94 4.82 11.56
C GLU A 47 7.42 4.27 12.89
N GLU A 48 6.32 3.52 12.86
CA GLU A 48 5.85 2.77 14.02
C GLU A 48 6.76 1.58 14.33
N ARG A 49 6.95 1.26 15.62
CA ARG A 49 7.64 0.02 16.05
C ARG A 49 7.11 -1.23 15.37
N ALA A 50 5.80 -1.28 15.13
CA ALA A 50 5.18 -2.42 14.48
C ALA A 50 5.59 -2.54 13.01
N ALA A 51 5.62 -1.44 12.25
CA ALA A 51 6.08 -1.44 10.87
C ALA A 51 7.54 -1.94 10.78
N VAL A 52 8.44 -1.36 11.57
CA VAL A 52 9.87 -1.75 11.65
C VAL A 52 10.03 -3.23 12.05
N PHE A 53 9.25 -3.68 13.03
CA PHE A 53 9.23 -5.08 13.44
C PHE A 53 8.88 -5.99 12.27
N TYR A 54 7.81 -5.68 11.54
CA TYR A 54 7.31 -6.53 10.46
C TYR A 54 8.21 -6.55 9.23
N GLN A 55 8.81 -5.41 8.88
CA GLN A 55 9.81 -5.31 7.82
C GLN A 55 11.08 -6.11 8.14
N SER A 56 11.49 -6.14 9.41
CA SER A 56 12.61 -6.98 9.86
C SER A 56 12.22 -8.46 10.00
N PHE A 57 10.98 -8.73 10.39
CA PHE A 57 10.45 -10.07 10.64
C PHE A 57 10.47 -10.94 9.38
N ILE A 58 10.15 -10.38 8.21
CA ILE A 58 10.06 -11.18 6.97
C ILE A 58 11.42 -11.80 6.59
N TRP A 59 12.49 -11.02 6.68
CA TRP A 59 13.85 -11.48 6.41
C TRP A 59 14.32 -12.51 7.44
N LEU A 60 14.01 -12.27 8.70
CA LEU A 60 14.34 -13.20 9.78
C LEU A 60 13.56 -14.51 9.67
N LEU A 61 12.28 -14.45 9.28
CA LEU A 61 11.44 -15.62 9.03
C LEU A 61 12.05 -16.49 7.94
N LEU A 62 12.49 -15.91 6.82
CA LEU A 62 13.13 -16.64 5.73
C LEU A 62 14.42 -17.34 6.16
N LEU A 63 15.27 -16.64 6.90
CA LEU A 63 16.49 -17.22 7.46
C LEU A 63 16.16 -18.39 8.40
N ASN A 64 15.17 -18.21 9.27
CA ASN A 64 14.73 -19.25 10.19
C ASN A 64 14.13 -20.46 9.48
N LEU A 65 13.31 -20.24 8.44
CA LEU A 65 12.78 -21.30 7.59
C LEU A 65 13.92 -22.10 6.96
N PHE A 66 14.91 -21.42 6.37
CA PHE A 66 16.07 -22.10 5.79
C PHE A 66 16.78 -22.99 6.80
N ILE A 67 17.12 -22.44 7.98
CA ILE A 67 17.82 -23.18 9.04
C ILE A 67 16.98 -24.36 9.54
N ILE A 68 15.71 -24.15 9.84
CA ILE A 68 14.82 -25.18 10.40
C ILE A 68 14.52 -26.26 9.37
N GLY A 69 14.33 -25.90 8.11
CA GLY A 69 14.15 -26.86 7.03
C GLY A 69 15.37 -27.76 6.85
N LEU A 70 16.58 -27.19 6.84
CA LEU A 70 17.83 -27.97 6.81
C LEU A 70 17.97 -28.86 8.05
N PHE A 71 17.63 -28.32 9.23
CA PHE A 71 17.65 -29.09 10.47
C PHE A 71 16.65 -30.25 10.45
N ALA A 72 15.49 -30.09 9.82
CA ALA A 72 14.52 -31.15 9.64
C ALA A 72 15.04 -32.28 8.74
N VAL A 73 15.69 -31.94 7.62
CA VAL A 73 16.35 -32.92 6.74
C VAL A 73 17.41 -33.68 7.52
N TYR A 74 18.27 -32.96 8.27
CA TYR A 74 19.29 -33.56 9.14
C TYR A 74 18.68 -34.51 10.18
N MET A 75 17.64 -34.09 10.91
CA MET A 75 17.02 -34.90 11.96
C MET A 75 16.40 -36.20 11.41
N ALA A 76 15.85 -36.14 10.19
CA ALA A 76 15.32 -37.30 9.48
C ALA A 76 16.44 -38.20 8.92
N SER A 77 17.54 -37.65 8.41
CA SER A 77 18.61 -38.42 7.74
C SER A 77 19.73 -38.91 8.67
N LYS A 78 19.95 -38.27 9.83
CA LYS A 78 21.14 -38.50 10.67
C LYS A 78 21.42 -39.96 11.05
N ASP A 79 20.38 -40.78 11.25
CA ASP A 79 20.59 -42.20 11.61
C ASP A 79 21.11 -42.99 10.41
N ARG A 80 20.63 -42.66 9.21
CA ARG A 80 21.10 -43.24 7.96
C ARG A 80 22.52 -42.78 7.68
N ASP A 81 22.78 -41.48 7.80
CA ASP A 81 24.07 -40.88 7.51
C ASP A 81 25.16 -41.34 8.51
N SER A 82 24.76 -41.67 9.75
CA SER A 82 25.64 -42.26 10.78
C SER A 82 25.70 -43.79 10.73
N TYR A 83 25.12 -44.44 9.72
CA TYR A 83 24.99 -45.90 9.58
C TYR A 83 24.29 -46.60 10.76
N PHE A 84 23.63 -45.84 11.62
CA PHE A 84 22.87 -46.32 12.77
C PHE A 84 21.51 -46.90 12.38
N GLU A 85 21.04 -46.66 11.16
CA GLU A 85 19.75 -47.14 10.67
C GLU A 85 19.60 -48.67 10.80
N GLN A 86 20.69 -49.43 10.61
CA GLN A 86 20.67 -50.90 10.77
C GLN A 86 20.41 -51.34 12.22
N LEU A 87 20.91 -50.59 13.20
CA LEU A 87 20.64 -50.78 14.63
C LEU A 87 19.23 -50.31 15.02
N VAL A 88 18.70 -49.29 14.34
CA VAL A 88 17.34 -48.80 14.58
C VAL A 88 16.28 -49.81 14.10
N VAL A 89 16.60 -50.62 13.09
CA VAL A 89 15.72 -51.69 12.57
C VAL A 89 15.57 -52.84 13.58
N THR A 90 16.55 -53.08 14.46
CA THR A 90 16.48 -54.13 15.49
C THR A 90 15.77 -53.70 16.76
N TYR A 91 15.51 -52.40 16.94
CA TYR A 91 14.76 -51.87 18.09
C TYR A 91 13.25 -52.14 17.96
N GLU A 92 12.56 -52.46 19.06
CA GLU A 92 11.10 -52.69 19.10
C GLU A 92 10.27 -51.38 19.05
N VAL A 93 10.71 -50.38 18.28
CA VAL A 93 10.00 -49.10 18.10
C VAL A 93 9.17 -49.16 16.82
N LYS A 94 7.91 -48.69 16.88
CA LYS A 94 7.09 -48.58 15.66
C LYS A 94 7.56 -47.40 14.80
N ASN A 95 7.37 -47.52 13.48
CA ASN A 95 7.72 -46.46 12.54
C ASN A 95 7.08 -45.11 12.90
N GLY A 96 5.79 -45.12 13.27
CA GLY A 96 5.09 -43.91 13.69
C GLY A 96 5.72 -43.28 14.94
N GLU A 97 6.02 -44.09 15.95
CA GLU A 97 6.60 -43.60 17.22
C GLU A 97 7.99 -43.00 17.02
N TRP A 98 8.80 -43.56 16.12
CA TRP A 98 10.14 -43.06 15.79
C TRP A 98 10.09 -41.71 15.05
N ILE A 99 9.38 -41.66 13.92
CA ILE A 99 9.32 -40.46 13.08
C ILE A 99 8.60 -39.33 13.82
N VAL A 100 7.45 -39.61 14.43
CA VAL A 100 6.69 -38.57 15.15
C VAL A 100 7.50 -38.07 16.34
N GLY A 101 8.23 -38.93 17.05
CA GLY A 101 9.11 -38.51 18.15
C GLY A 101 10.19 -37.52 17.71
N LYS A 102 10.87 -37.80 16.58
CA LYS A 102 11.87 -36.89 16.00
C LYS A 102 11.25 -35.60 15.47
N TRP A 103 10.15 -35.73 14.74
CA TRP A 103 9.42 -34.60 14.18
C TRP A 103 8.94 -33.66 15.30
N LEU A 104 8.38 -34.18 16.39
CA LEU A 104 7.97 -33.38 17.55
C LEU A 104 9.14 -32.62 18.21
N ILE A 105 10.34 -33.21 18.24
CA ILE A 105 11.53 -32.50 18.73
C ILE A 105 11.96 -31.38 17.79
N THR A 106 11.91 -31.62 16.47
CA THR A 106 12.17 -30.57 15.49
C THR A 106 11.13 -29.45 15.59
N GLN A 107 9.85 -29.79 15.79
CA GLN A 107 8.80 -28.79 16.05
C GLN A 107 9.07 -28.01 17.33
N LEU A 108 9.43 -28.67 18.43
CA LEU A 108 9.77 -28.00 19.68
C LEU A 108 10.94 -27.01 19.51
N TYR A 109 11.94 -27.36 18.70
CA TYR A 109 13.04 -26.46 18.37
C TYR A 109 12.56 -25.22 17.58
N GLY A 110 11.66 -25.40 16.61
CA GLY A 110 10.98 -24.29 15.92
C GLY A 110 10.18 -23.40 16.89
N ILE A 111 9.37 -24.01 17.76
CA ILE A 111 8.59 -23.32 18.81
C ILE A 111 9.49 -22.48 19.70
N CYS A 112 10.67 -22.97 20.10
CA CYS A 112 11.61 -22.17 20.89
C CYS A 112 12.05 -20.90 20.15
N ILE A 113 12.31 -20.98 18.84
CA ILE A 113 12.68 -19.83 18.01
C ILE A 113 11.49 -18.86 17.89
N THR A 114 10.29 -19.38 17.61
CA THR A 114 9.07 -18.55 17.54
C THR A 114 8.78 -17.86 18.86
N MET A 115 8.93 -18.55 19.99
CA MET A 115 8.72 -17.96 21.31
C MET A 115 9.71 -16.84 21.60
N ILE A 116 10.96 -16.90 21.12
CA ILE A 116 11.89 -15.79 21.23
C ILE A 116 11.36 -14.57 20.48
N THR A 117 10.98 -14.73 19.20
CA THR A 117 10.43 -13.64 18.38
C THR A 117 9.16 -13.05 18.99
N VAL A 118 8.24 -13.90 19.46
CA VAL A 118 7.00 -13.47 20.12
C VAL A 118 7.29 -12.74 21.43
N VAL A 119 8.23 -13.20 22.25
CA VAL A 119 8.61 -12.51 23.49
C VAL A 119 9.27 -11.17 23.19
N VAL A 120 10.15 -11.11 22.19
CA VAL A 120 10.75 -9.86 21.72
C VAL A 120 9.67 -8.87 21.29
N GLN A 121 8.75 -9.30 20.42
CA GLN A 121 7.62 -8.48 19.97
C GLN A 121 6.76 -8.02 21.15
N ALA A 122 6.39 -8.95 22.04
CA ALA A 122 5.56 -8.68 23.20
C ALA A 122 6.21 -7.62 24.11
N LEU A 123 7.50 -7.76 24.41
CA LEU A 123 8.25 -6.81 25.23
C LEU A 123 8.39 -5.45 24.56
N TRP A 124 8.69 -5.44 23.26
CA TRP A 124 8.86 -4.19 22.52
C TRP A 124 7.55 -3.43 22.36
N PHE A 125 6.42 -4.13 22.22
CA PHE A 125 5.10 -3.52 22.07
C PHE A 125 4.45 -3.14 23.41
N ILE A 126 5.02 -3.49 24.57
CA ILE A 126 4.48 -3.05 25.88
C ILE A 126 4.53 -1.53 26.03
N VAL A 127 5.48 -0.87 25.36
CA VAL A 127 5.64 0.59 25.43
C VAL A 127 4.79 1.34 24.40
N THR A 128 4.09 0.65 23.49
CA THR A 128 3.25 1.29 22.46
C THR A 128 1.85 1.59 22.99
N PRO A 129 1.20 2.67 22.54
CA PRO A 129 -0.17 3.02 22.91
C PRO A 129 -1.20 2.12 22.19
N THR A 130 -1.00 0.81 22.24
CA THR A 130 -1.82 -0.17 21.52
C THR A 130 -2.88 -0.80 22.46
N PRO A 131 -4.16 -0.87 22.07
CA PRO A 131 -5.16 -1.60 22.83
C PRO A 131 -4.77 -3.07 23.02
N ILE A 132 -5.06 -3.63 24.19
CA ILE A 132 -4.70 -5.02 24.55
C ILE A 132 -5.18 -6.04 23.49
N GLY A 133 -6.38 -5.83 22.94
CA GLY A 133 -6.91 -6.72 21.89
C GLY A 133 -6.04 -6.77 20.65
N ASP A 134 -5.40 -5.67 20.29
CA ASP A 134 -4.57 -5.56 19.10
C ASP A 134 -3.16 -6.06 19.36
N TRP A 135 -2.65 -5.83 20.57
CA TRP A 135 -1.42 -6.45 21.04
C TRP A 135 -1.50 -7.99 20.93
N PHE A 136 -2.61 -8.59 21.37
CA PHE A 136 -2.83 -10.04 21.20
C PHE A 136 -2.96 -10.46 19.74
N LYS A 137 -3.64 -9.67 18.88
CA LYS A 137 -3.73 -9.96 17.43
C LYS A 137 -2.34 -10.00 16.80
N ASN A 138 -1.47 -9.04 17.09
CA ASN A 138 -0.11 -8.98 16.56
C ASN A 138 0.74 -10.19 16.99
N ILE A 139 0.69 -10.54 18.28
CA ILE A 139 1.39 -11.73 18.82
C ILE A 139 0.89 -13.01 18.17
N PHE A 140 -0.43 -13.17 18.10
CA PHE A 140 -1.04 -14.38 17.55
C PHE A 140 -0.76 -14.49 16.04
N TYR A 141 -0.77 -13.37 15.33
CA TYR A 141 -0.40 -13.31 13.92
C TYR A 141 1.02 -13.84 13.69
N VAL A 142 2.01 -13.28 14.40
CA VAL A 142 3.43 -13.70 14.25
C VAL A 142 3.60 -15.17 14.62
N PHE A 143 3.00 -15.60 15.73
CA PHE A 143 3.05 -17.00 16.15
C PHE A 143 2.51 -17.93 15.05
N MET A 144 1.33 -17.65 14.51
CA MET A 144 0.69 -18.48 13.49
C MET A 144 1.46 -18.48 12.17
N GLN A 145 2.01 -17.33 11.75
CA GLN A 145 2.82 -17.25 10.53
C GLN A 145 4.12 -18.06 10.65
N MET A 146 4.84 -17.92 11.76
CA MET A 146 6.08 -18.68 11.99
C MET A 146 5.80 -20.18 12.12
N GLU A 147 4.86 -20.55 13.01
CA GLU A 147 4.60 -21.96 13.30
C GLU A 147 3.97 -22.67 12.11
N GLY A 148 3.00 -22.08 11.41
CA GLY A 148 2.43 -22.74 10.22
C GLY A 148 3.50 -23.00 9.16
N ALA A 149 4.37 -22.02 8.91
CA ALA A 149 5.48 -22.16 7.96
C ALA A 149 6.52 -23.21 8.41
N PHE A 150 6.95 -23.19 9.69
CA PHE A 150 7.86 -24.20 10.25
C PHE A 150 7.24 -25.58 10.21
N PHE A 151 5.97 -25.69 10.57
CA PHE A 151 5.26 -26.96 10.65
C PHE A 151 5.21 -27.65 9.28
N LEU A 152 4.98 -26.87 8.22
CA LEU A 152 5.03 -27.34 6.83
C LEU A 152 6.44 -27.70 6.41
N LEU A 153 7.39 -26.80 6.59
CA LEU A 153 8.75 -26.98 6.08
C LEU A 153 9.49 -28.13 6.79
N ILE A 154 9.26 -28.31 8.09
CA ILE A 154 9.75 -29.48 8.84
C ILE A 154 9.15 -30.75 8.25
N SER A 155 7.84 -30.77 8.01
CA SER A 155 7.16 -31.96 7.46
C SER A 155 7.66 -32.30 6.05
N ILE A 156 7.89 -31.30 5.21
CA ILE A 156 8.50 -31.43 3.88
C ILE A 156 9.95 -31.94 3.99
N GLY A 157 10.75 -31.38 4.89
CA GLY A 157 12.13 -31.81 5.13
C GLY A 157 12.19 -33.29 5.54
N PHE A 158 11.28 -33.73 6.41
CA PHE A 158 11.11 -35.14 6.73
C PHE A 158 10.71 -35.97 5.51
N LEU A 159 9.74 -35.53 4.70
CA LEU A 159 9.33 -36.25 3.50
C LEU A 159 10.50 -36.41 2.52
N PHE A 160 11.20 -35.33 2.18
CA PHE A 160 12.30 -35.36 1.22
C PHE A 160 13.52 -36.12 1.71
N ALA A 161 13.89 -36.03 2.99
CA ALA A 161 14.97 -36.84 3.54
C ALA A 161 14.73 -38.35 3.36
N HIS A 162 13.47 -38.79 3.37
CA HIS A 162 13.09 -40.18 3.15
C HIS A 162 12.99 -40.56 1.67
N LEU A 163 12.49 -39.67 0.82
CA LEU A 163 12.36 -39.91 -0.62
C LEU A 163 13.72 -39.83 -1.34
N ILE A 164 14.55 -38.86 -0.97
CA ILE A 164 15.86 -38.57 -1.57
C ILE A 164 16.93 -39.10 -0.62
N LYS A 165 17.53 -40.23 -0.98
CA LYS A 165 18.49 -40.95 -0.14
C LYS A 165 19.93 -40.40 -0.20
N SER A 166 20.11 -39.18 -0.65
CA SER A 166 21.42 -38.54 -0.84
C SER A 166 21.46 -37.16 -0.20
N MET A 167 22.66 -36.54 -0.16
CA MET A 167 22.83 -35.15 0.29
C MET A 167 22.04 -34.14 -0.55
N LEU A 168 21.53 -34.52 -1.72
CA LEU A 168 20.65 -33.66 -2.53
C LEU A 168 19.34 -33.32 -1.81
N ALA A 169 18.92 -34.09 -0.80
CA ALA A 169 17.75 -33.76 0.01
C ALA A 169 17.86 -32.38 0.67
N TYR A 170 19.08 -31.95 1.02
CA TYR A 170 19.31 -30.61 1.59
C TYR A 170 19.09 -29.48 0.58
N LEU A 171 19.23 -29.74 -0.73
CA LEU A 171 19.00 -28.75 -1.78
C LEU A 171 17.49 -28.48 -2.01
N ALA A 172 16.61 -29.39 -1.57
CA ALA A 172 15.17 -29.20 -1.71
C ALA A 172 14.66 -28.01 -0.89
N ILE A 173 15.23 -27.76 0.28
CA ILE A 173 14.83 -26.64 1.16
C ILE A 173 15.13 -25.28 0.52
N PRO A 174 16.36 -24.93 0.13
CA PRO A 174 16.63 -23.68 -0.56
C PRO A 174 15.88 -23.60 -1.88
N ALA A 175 15.71 -24.70 -2.63
CA ALA A 175 14.92 -24.66 -3.87
C ALA A 175 13.45 -24.28 -3.61
N ILE A 176 12.81 -24.81 -2.56
CA ILE A 176 11.44 -24.44 -2.18
C ILE A 176 11.36 -22.99 -1.73
N LEU A 177 12.32 -22.53 -0.92
CA LEU A 177 12.33 -21.15 -0.45
C LEU A 177 12.58 -20.17 -1.60
N VAL A 178 13.52 -20.49 -2.50
CA VAL A 178 13.75 -19.73 -3.74
C VAL A 178 12.49 -19.71 -4.57
N LEU A 179 11.81 -20.84 -4.80
CA LEU A 179 10.53 -20.85 -5.53
C LEU A 179 9.46 -20.01 -4.80
N SER A 180 9.39 -20.08 -3.48
CA SER A 180 8.43 -19.30 -2.69
C SER A 180 8.73 -17.80 -2.70
N LEU A 181 9.98 -17.41 -2.99
CA LEU A 181 10.43 -16.02 -3.07
C LEU A 181 10.37 -15.48 -4.51
N PHE A 182 10.82 -16.25 -5.50
CA PHE A 182 10.79 -15.86 -6.91
C PHE A 182 9.40 -15.88 -7.54
N LEU A 183 8.45 -16.62 -6.97
CA LEU A 183 7.06 -16.53 -7.44
C LEU A 183 6.46 -15.13 -7.17
N PRO A 184 6.73 -14.50 -6.00
CA PRO A 184 6.43 -13.09 -5.72
C PRO A 184 7.40 -12.01 -6.20
N PHE A 185 8.71 -12.27 -6.29
CA PHE A 185 9.71 -11.23 -6.55
C PHE A 185 9.74 -10.86 -8.04
N ASP A 186 8.89 -9.90 -8.41
CA ASP A 186 9.19 -8.96 -9.49
C ASP A 186 9.85 -7.73 -8.84
N TYR A 187 11.05 -7.39 -9.29
CA TYR A 187 11.90 -6.37 -8.68
C TYR A 187 11.46 -4.98 -9.17
N ALA A 188 11.14 -4.06 -8.25
CA ALA A 188 11.15 -2.60 -8.46
C ALA A 188 10.41 -2.06 -9.71
N GLY A 189 9.19 -1.55 -9.54
CA GLY A 189 8.53 -0.68 -10.53
C GLY A 189 7.99 -1.36 -11.80
N THR A 190 8.18 -2.67 -11.95
CA THR A 190 7.56 -3.52 -12.99
C THR A 190 6.44 -4.41 -12.45
N ALA A 191 5.92 -4.07 -11.25
CA ALA A 191 4.96 -4.81 -10.41
C ALA A 191 3.70 -5.34 -11.12
N GLU A 192 3.51 -4.95 -12.36
CA GLU A 192 2.36 -5.28 -13.16
C GLU A 192 2.53 -6.65 -13.88
N SER A 193 3.64 -6.94 -14.53
CA SER A 193 3.57 -7.82 -15.72
C SER A 193 3.56 -9.36 -15.52
N TRP A 194 3.73 -9.95 -14.33
CA TRP A 194 3.82 -11.43 -14.24
C TRP A 194 3.30 -12.09 -12.95
N ASP A 195 3.04 -11.32 -11.89
CA ASP A 195 2.59 -11.94 -10.65
C ASP A 195 1.20 -12.56 -10.87
N ASN A 196 1.11 -13.87 -10.65
CA ASN A 196 -0.17 -14.53 -10.58
C ASN A 196 -0.51 -14.70 -9.10
N PRO A 197 -1.49 -13.93 -8.61
CA PRO A 197 -1.92 -13.93 -7.24
C PRO A 197 -2.12 -15.31 -6.58
N LYS A 198 -2.50 -16.29 -7.41
CA LYS A 198 -2.81 -17.65 -6.98
C LYS A 198 -1.57 -18.42 -6.51
N PHE A 199 -0.37 -18.03 -6.91
CA PHE A 199 0.85 -18.69 -6.44
C PHE A 199 1.20 -18.36 -4.99
N HIS A 200 0.76 -17.21 -4.48
CA HIS A 200 0.91 -16.85 -3.07
C HIS A 200 0.19 -17.82 -2.13
N LEU A 201 -0.87 -18.49 -2.58
CA LEU A 201 -1.55 -19.56 -1.84
C LEU A 201 -0.68 -20.81 -1.60
N LEU A 202 0.41 -20.95 -2.36
CA LEU A 202 1.32 -22.09 -2.23
C LEU A 202 2.48 -21.80 -1.26
N THR A 203 2.61 -20.56 -0.81
CA THR A 203 3.69 -20.15 0.09
C THR A 203 3.43 -20.66 1.52
N PRO A 204 4.48 -21.01 2.28
CA PRO A 204 4.33 -21.57 3.63
C PRO A 204 3.88 -20.54 4.68
N PHE A 205 3.98 -19.25 4.38
CA PHE A 205 3.49 -18.13 5.18
C PHE A 205 2.53 -17.29 4.33
N ASP A 206 1.81 -16.31 4.90
CA ASP A 206 0.99 -15.41 4.08
C ASP A 206 1.89 -14.29 3.55
N PHE A 207 2.21 -14.32 2.25
CA PHE A 207 3.13 -13.38 1.60
C PHE A 207 2.38 -12.47 0.62
N MET A 208 1.47 -11.63 1.13
CA MET A 208 0.79 -10.62 0.30
C MET A 208 1.51 -9.27 0.27
N PHE A 209 2.53 -9.06 1.11
CA PHE A 209 3.25 -7.79 1.23
C PHE A 209 4.74 -8.07 1.28
N VAL A 210 5.50 -7.41 0.40
CA VAL A 210 6.95 -7.54 0.31
C VAL A 210 7.65 -6.79 1.46
N GLU A 211 7.07 -5.67 1.90
CA GLU A 211 7.69 -4.79 2.89
C GLU A 211 7.10 -4.99 4.29
N THR A 212 5.82 -4.67 4.50
CA THR A 212 5.19 -4.82 5.81
C THR A 212 3.70 -5.13 5.72
N PRO A 213 3.17 -6.12 6.47
CA PRO A 213 1.74 -6.32 6.68
C PRO A 213 1.06 -5.28 7.59
N TYR A 214 1.78 -4.25 8.07
CA TYR A 214 1.25 -3.24 8.98
C TYR A 214 0.98 -1.92 8.26
N ASP A 215 -0.30 -1.57 8.11
CA ASP A 215 -0.73 -0.38 7.36
C ASP A 215 -0.95 0.83 8.29
N GLY A 216 0.12 1.33 8.91
CA GLY A 216 0.09 2.57 9.73
C GLY A 216 -1.13 2.66 10.67
N ILE A 217 -2.02 3.62 10.40
CA ILE A 217 -3.23 3.89 11.20
C ILE A 217 -4.24 2.73 11.26
N TRP A 218 -4.16 1.75 10.37
CA TRP A 218 -5.03 0.57 10.33
C TRP A 218 -4.37 -0.70 10.87
N GLY A 219 -3.05 -0.72 11.03
CA GLY A 219 -2.31 -1.90 11.49
C GLY A 219 -2.61 -3.16 10.67
N ILE A 220 -2.66 -4.34 11.32
CA ILE A 220 -2.77 -5.65 10.63
C ILE A 220 -4.20 -6.14 10.37
N TYR A 221 -5.23 -5.33 10.59
CA TYR A 221 -6.61 -5.82 10.66
C TYR A 221 -7.11 -6.45 9.36
N HIS A 222 -6.72 -5.86 8.23
CA HIS A 222 -7.15 -6.30 6.91
C HIS A 222 -6.63 -7.70 6.56
N LEU A 223 -5.47 -8.06 7.12
CA LEU A 223 -4.79 -9.33 6.85
C LEU A 223 -5.13 -10.42 7.85
N PHE A 224 -5.37 -10.05 9.10
CA PHE A 224 -5.44 -11.03 10.19
C PHE A 224 -6.38 -12.21 9.88
N LYS A 225 -7.61 -11.96 9.43
CA LYS A 225 -8.59 -13.04 9.14
C LYS A 225 -8.12 -13.96 8.00
N ASN A 226 -7.59 -13.35 6.95
CA ASN A 226 -7.16 -14.02 5.73
C ASN A 226 -5.88 -14.85 5.97
N ALA A 227 -4.94 -14.28 6.72
CA ALA A 227 -3.75 -14.94 7.23
C ALA A 227 -4.09 -16.14 8.11
N MET A 228 -5.04 -16.02 9.04
CA MET A 228 -5.42 -17.14 9.91
C MET A 228 -6.04 -18.29 9.11
N LEU A 229 -6.84 -17.98 8.09
CA LEU A 229 -7.41 -18.98 7.19
C LEU A 229 -6.31 -19.71 6.40
N HIS A 230 -5.37 -18.96 5.83
CA HIS A 230 -4.21 -19.51 5.11
C HIS A 230 -3.37 -20.41 6.01
N GLN A 231 -2.94 -19.91 7.17
CA GLN A 231 -2.12 -20.67 8.12
C GLN A 231 -2.82 -21.92 8.64
N SER A 232 -4.14 -21.89 8.80
CA SER A 232 -4.91 -23.08 9.16
C SER A 232 -4.85 -24.15 8.07
N ALA A 233 -4.96 -23.75 6.80
CA ALA A 233 -4.82 -24.66 5.66
C ALA A 233 -3.40 -25.25 5.58
N ILE A 234 -2.37 -24.42 5.77
CA ILE A 234 -0.96 -24.82 5.78
C ILE A 234 -0.65 -25.82 6.91
N ILE A 235 -1.13 -25.58 8.12
CA ILE A 235 -0.95 -26.51 9.25
C ILE A 235 -1.58 -27.87 8.93
N LEU A 236 -2.81 -27.89 8.39
CA LEU A 236 -3.46 -29.14 8.02
C LEU A 236 -2.74 -29.86 6.88
N LEU A 237 -2.26 -29.12 5.87
CA LEU A 237 -1.43 -29.65 4.79
C LEU A 237 -0.16 -30.31 5.34
N SER A 238 0.46 -29.70 6.34
CA SER A 238 1.64 -30.25 7.00
C SER A 238 1.35 -31.60 7.68
N VAL A 239 0.18 -31.76 8.32
CA VAL A 239 -0.28 -33.04 8.88
C VAL A 239 -0.42 -34.10 7.77
N VAL A 240 -0.92 -33.70 6.61
CA VAL A 240 -0.99 -34.58 5.42
C VAL A 240 0.43 -34.96 4.97
N VAL A 241 1.35 -34.01 4.86
CA VAL A 241 2.74 -34.24 4.41
C VAL A 241 3.51 -35.16 5.35
N ILE A 242 3.42 -34.98 6.67
CA ILE A 242 4.05 -35.91 7.61
C ILE A 242 3.36 -37.29 7.58
N GLY A 243 2.05 -37.34 7.34
CA GLY A 243 1.32 -38.57 7.06
C GLY A 243 1.86 -39.31 5.83
N LEU A 244 2.17 -38.57 4.75
CA LEU A 244 2.82 -39.12 3.56
C LEU A 244 4.24 -39.61 3.87
N ALA A 245 5.04 -38.86 4.64
CA ALA A 245 6.37 -39.30 5.06
C ALA A 245 6.29 -40.64 5.83
N LEU A 246 5.33 -40.79 6.75
CA LEU A 246 5.02 -42.05 7.43
C LEU A 246 4.58 -43.16 6.46
N LEU A 247 3.81 -42.81 5.42
CA LEU A 247 3.33 -43.71 4.36
C LEU A 247 4.44 -44.15 3.39
N PHE A 248 5.55 -43.43 3.28
CA PHE A 248 6.71 -43.86 2.50
C PHE A 248 7.79 -44.52 3.37
N PHE A 249 7.89 -44.18 4.65
CA PHE A 249 8.93 -44.70 5.53
C PHE A 249 8.80 -46.21 5.79
N GLN A 250 9.87 -46.95 5.48
CA GLN A 250 10.08 -48.37 5.76
C GLN A 250 8.78 -49.21 5.72
N ARG A 251 8.07 -49.20 4.57
CA ARG A 251 6.75 -49.83 4.38
C ARG A 251 6.61 -51.25 4.94
N LYS A 252 7.71 -52.03 4.94
CA LYS A 252 7.75 -53.43 5.41
C LYS A 252 7.61 -53.56 6.94
N ARG A 253 7.99 -52.55 7.73
CA ARG A 253 7.98 -52.57 9.21
C ARG A 253 6.66 -52.10 9.83
N ARG A 254 5.73 -51.59 9.03
CA ARG A 254 4.46 -51.07 9.55
C ARG A 254 3.60 -52.16 10.18
N SER A 255 3.09 -51.86 11.36
CA SER A 255 2.05 -52.65 12.01
C SER A 255 0.76 -52.65 11.17
N HIS A 256 -0.06 -53.69 11.34
CA HIS A 256 -1.35 -53.78 10.66
C HIS A 256 -2.28 -52.59 10.99
N LYS A 257 -2.18 -52.03 12.21
CA LYS A 257 -2.92 -50.83 12.60
C LYS A 257 -2.44 -49.59 11.84
N GLU A 258 -1.14 -49.37 11.75
CA GLU A 258 -0.57 -48.23 10.98
C GLU A 258 -0.93 -48.29 9.50
N LYS A 259 -0.91 -49.48 8.89
CA LYS A 259 -1.28 -49.68 7.47
C LYS A 259 -2.72 -49.22 7.17
N LYS A 260 -3.63 -49.35 8.14
CA LYS A 260 -5.04 -48.90 8.01
C LYS A 260 -5.23 -47.46 8.45
N LEU A 261 -4.59 -47.05 9.55
CA LEU A 261 -4.84 -45.76 10.20
C LEU A 261 -4.20 -44.58 9.45
N ILE A 262 -2.98 -44.74 8.94
CA ILE A 262 -2.27 -43.63 8.26
C ILE A 262 -3.04 -43.12 7.04
N PRO A 263 -3.51 -43.98 6.10
CA PRO A 263 -4.32 -43.50 4.97
C PRO A 263 -5.61 -42.81 5.41
N ILE A 264 -6.30 -43.34 6.43
CA ILE A 264 -7.53 -42.74 6.96
C ILE A 264 -7.26 -41.34 7.51
N LEU A 265 -6.20 -41.16 8.31
CA LEU A 265 -5.82 -39.86 8.83
C LEU A 265 -5.48 -38.88 7.71
N ILE A 266 -4.70 -39.30 6.71
CA ILE A 266 -4.40 -38.48 5.53
C ILE A 266 -5.71 -38.01 4.88
N THR A 267 -6.67 -38.90 4.64
CA THR A 267 -7.95 -38.53 4.05
C THR A 267 -8.75 -37.56 4.93
N ILE A 268 -8.80 -37.80 6.25
CA ILE A 268 -9.52 -36.95 7.20
C ILE A 268 -8.96 -35.53 7.22
N PHE A 269 -7.64 -35.35 7.13
CA PHE A 269 -7.01 -34.02 7.13
C PHE A 269 -6.97 -33.36 5.75
N LEU A 270 -6.85 -34.15 4.67
CA LEU A 270 -6.83 -33.64 3.30
C LEU A 270 -8.14 -32.95 2.90
N ILE A 271 -9.29 -33.45 3.36
CA ILE A 271 -10.60 -32.86 3.04
C ILE A 271 -10.70 -31.43 3.60
N PRO A 272 -10.52 -31.17 4.91
CA PRO A 272 -10.46 -29.81 5.46
C PRO A 272 -9.38 -28.94 4.82
N THR A 273 -8.17 -29.47 4.55
CA THR A 273 -7.13 -28.71 3.84
C THR A 273 -7.65 -28.21 2.50
N ALA A 274 -8.23 -29.09 1.68
CA ALA A 274 -8.77 -28.72 0.37
C ALA A 274 -9.93 -27.71 0.49
N VAL A 275 -10.79 -27.85 1.50
CA VAL A 275 -11.91 -26.91 1.75
C VAL A 275 -11.38 -25.53 2.17
N LEU A 276 -10.43 -25.44 3.11
CA LEU A 276 -9.88 -24.15 3.56
C LEU A 276 -9.03 -23.49 2.47
N SER A 277 -8.19 -24.25 1.75
CA SER A 277 -7.45 -23.75 0.59
C SER A 277 -8.41 -23.29 -0.52
N GLY A 278 -9.50 -24.02 -0.75
CA GLY A 278 -10.55 -23.63 -1.69
C GLY A 278 -11.27 -22.35 -1.26
N ALA A 279 -11.60 -22.20 0.03
CA ALA A 279 -12.20 -20.98 0.55
C ALA A 279 -11.27 -19.76 0.42
N ARG A 280 -9.97 -19.94 0.72
CA ARG A 280 -8.96 -18.89 0.53
C ARG A 280 -8.80 -18.53 -0.95
N PHE A 281 -8.77 -19.52 -1.82
CA PHE A 281 -8.76 -19.32 -3.27
C PHE A 281 -9.98 -18.53 -3.74
N MET A 282 -11.19 -18.89 -3.29
CA MET A 282 -12.41 -18.18 -3.65
C MET A 282 -12.41 -16.71 -3.21
N GLN A 283 -11.86 -16.39 -2.04
CA GLN A 283 -11.76 -15.00 -1.57
C GLN A 283 -10.89 -14.15 -2.51
N TYR A 284 -9.72 -14.67 -2.89
CA TYR A 284 -8.84 -13.99 -3.85
C TYR A 284 -9.46 -13.90 -5.23
N ASP A 285 -10.07 -14.99 -5.68
CA ASP A 285 -10.73 -15.05 -6.98
C ASP A 285 -11.85 -14.02 -7.05
N GLN A 286 -12.64 -13.83 -5.98
CA GLN A 286 -13.67 -12.78 -5.92
C GLN A 286 -13.09 -11.36 -6.03
N ALA A 287 -12.02 -11.05 -5.29
CA ALA A 287 -11.37 -9.73 -5.34
C ALA A 287 -10.79 -9.46 -6.74
N LEU A 288 -10.11 -10.44 -7.33
CA LEU A 288 -9.58 -10.34 -8.69
C LEU A 288 -10.68 -10.20 -9.74
N HIS A 289 -11.78 -10.94 -9.63
CA HIS A 289 -12.92 -10.81 -10.55
C HIS A 289 -13.54 -9.41 -10.46
N GLN A 290 -13.64 -8.84 -9.27
CA GLN A 290 -14.12 -7.47 -9.07
C GLN A 290 -13.17 -6.45 -9.72
N TYR A 291 -11.86 -6.62 -9.54
CA TYR A 291 -10.83 -5.80 -10.19
C TYR A 291 -10.96 -5.85 -11.72
N ILE A 292 -10.97 -7.06 -12.31
CA ILE A 292 -11.10 -7.25 -13.77
C ILE A 292 -12.42 -6.69 -14.29
N ALA A 293 -13.53 -6.91 -13.58
CA ALA A 293 -14.83 -6.37 -13.98
C ALA A 293 -14.84 -4.83 -13.97
N THR A 294 -14.17 -4.23 -12.99
CA THR A 294 -13.98 -2.79 -12.89
C THR A 294 -13.15 -2.29 -14.09
N GLY A 295 -12.02 -2.94 -14.38
CA GLY A 295 -11.17 -2.57 -15.50
C GLY A 295 -11.87 -2.64 -16.85
N LYS A 296 -12.58 -3.73 -17.13
CA LYS A 296 -13.40 -3.85 -18.35
C LYS A 296 -14.42 -2.72 -18.47
N LYS A 297 -15.15 -2.45 -17.41
CA LYS A 297 -16.19 -1.42 -17.42
C LYS A 297 -15.61 -0.05 -17.74
N TYR A 298 -14.49 0.33 -17.10
CA TYR A 298 -13.88 1.64 -17.30
C TYR A 298 -13.15 1.74 -18.64
N ALA A 299 -12.52 0.66 -19.11
CA ALA A 299 -11.91 0.61 -20.43
C ALA A 299 -12.96 0.73 -21.55
N GLU A 300 -14.09 0.02 -21.44
CA GLU A 300 -15.21 0.08 -22.40
C GLU A 300 -15.94 1.43 -22.37
N SER A 301 -15.95 2.12 -21.23
CA SER A 301 -16.61 3.43 -21.09
C SER A 301 -15.85 4.59 -21.74
N PHE A 302 -14.61 4.35 -22.17
CA PHE A 302 -13.84 5.32 -22.92
C PHE A 302 -14.31 5.34 -24.39
N ASP A 303 -15.29 6.17 -24.66
CA ASP A 303 -15.94 6.37 -25.98
C ASP A 303 -15.08 7.23 -26.93
N GLY A 304 -13.75 7.23 -26.77
CA GLY A 304 -12.86 8.06 -27.57
C GLY A 304 -12.91 7.64 -29.04
N GLU A 305 -13.46 8.51 -29.90
CA GLU A 305 -13.34 8.44 -31.38
C GLU A 305 -11.87 8.63 -31.86
N GLY A 306 -10.88 8.26 -31.04
CA GLY A 306 -9.44 8.46 -31.25
C GLY A 306 -8.69 7.16 -31.56
N ASP A 307 -7.45 7.31 -32.02
CA ASP A 307 -6.54 6.20 -32.27
C ASP A 307 -6.28 5.40 -30.97
N TYR A 308 -6.12 4.08 -31.08
CA TYR A 308 -5.77 3.19 -29.96
C TYR A 308 -4.53 3.69 -29.19
N ASN A 309 -3.57 4.28 -29.91
CA ASN A 309 -2.38 4.87 -29.31
C ASN A 309 -2.70 6.11 -28.45
N GLU A 310 -3.71 6.90 -28.83
CA GLU A 310 -4.14 8.08 -28.07
C GLU A 310 -4.84 7.66 -26.77
N TRP A 311 -5.60 6.58 -26.79
CA TRP A 311 -6.17 5.99 -25.57
C TRP A 311 -5.09 5.40 -24.65
N MET A 312 -4.13 4.67 -25.21
CA MET A 312 -3.04 4.07 -24.42
C MET A 312 -2.15 5.14 -23.77
N ASN A 313 -1.95 6.28 -24.44
CA ASN A 313 -1.26 7.44 -23.89
C ASN A 313 -2.14 8.22 -22.90
N SER A 314 -3.47 8.24 -23.06
CA SER A 314 -4.39 8.94 -22.14
C SER A 314 -4.33 8.42 -20.70
N PHE A 315 -3.91 7.17 -20.51
CA PHE A 315 -3.61 6.64 -19.19
C PHE A 315 -2.54 7.48 -18.47
N TYR A 316 -1.57 8.04 -19.19
CA TYR A 316 -0.54 8.92 -18.62
C TYR A 316 -0.83 10.42 -18.81
N GLU A 317 -1.79 10.79 -19.66
CA GLU A 317 -2.15 12.19 -19.90
C GLU A 317 -3.11 12.71 -18.81
N GLU A 318 -2.54 13.15 -17.68
CA GLU A 318 -3.28 13.66 -16.52
C GLU A 318 -4.24 14.82 -16.83
N HIS A 319 -3.97 15.60 -17.88
CA HIS A 319 -4.73 16.81 -18.21
C HIS A 319 -6.11 16.52 -18.77
N LYS A 320 -6.34 15.29 -19.26
CA LYS A 320 -7.64 14.85 -19.80
C LYS A 320 -8.66 14.50 -18.71
N ASP A 321 -8.23 14.33 -17.46
CA ASP A 321 -9.10 13.98 -16.33
C ASP A 321 -9.93 15.19 -15.84
N ASP A 322 -9.39 16.41 -15.98
CA ASP A 322 -9.98 17.66 -15.50
C ASP A 322 -10.72 18.41 -16.63
N GLN A 323 -11.93 17.95 -16.99
CA GLN A 323 -12.79 18.72 -17.91
C GLN A 323 -13.61 19.78 -17.16
N PRO A 324 -13.56 21.06 -17.56
CA PRO A 324 -14.31 22.11 -16.90
C PRO A 324 -15.81 21.91 -17.12
N TYR A 325 -16.60 22.16 -16.08
CA TYR A 325 -18.06 22.08 -16.17
C TYR A 325 -18.68 23.47 -16.06
N GLU A 326 -19.79 23.67 -16.78
CA GLU A 326 -20.61 24.87 -16.64
C GLU A 326 -21.35 24.95 -15.28
N PHE A 327 -21.05 24.04 -14.35
CA PHE A 327 -21.69 23.90 -13.06
C PHE A 327 -20.67 23.85 -11.94
N SER A 328 -21.06 24.36 -10.77
CA SER A 328 -20.33 24.11 -9.53
C SER A 328 -21.25 23.65 -8.41
N MET A 329 -20.66 22.90 -7.48
CA MET A 329 -21.28 22.57 -6.22
C MET A 329 -21.00 23.71 -5.24
N GLU A 330 -21.97 24.58 -4.96
CA GLU A 330 -21.75 25.68 -3.99
C GLU A 330 -21.76 25.16 -2.55
N LYS A 331 -22.70 24.26 -2.24
CA LYS A 331 -22.89 23.73 -0.89
C LYS A 331 -23.35 22.28 -0.92
N THR A 332 -22.77 21.47 -0.03
CA THR A 332 -23.08 20.05 0.12
C THR A 332 -23.26 19.72 1.60
N ASN A 333 -24.49 19.44 2.01
CA ASN A 333 -24.78 18.93 3.34
C ASN A 333 -24.98 17.42 3.27
N ILE A 334 -24.11 16.65 3.91
CA ILE A 334 -24.14 15.18 3.88
C ILE A 334 -24.44 14.67 5.28
N SER A 335 -25.30 13.68 5.37
CA SER A 335 -25.50 12.90 6.57
C SER A 335 -25.21 11.43 6.28
N VAL A 336 -24.19 10.88 6.96
CA VAL A 336 -23.56 9.61 6.63
C VAL A 336 -23.75 8.63 7.77
N GLU A 337 -24.26 7.44 7.48
CA GLU A 337 -24.26 6.30 8.38
C GLU A 337 -23.36 5.22 7.77
N LEU A 338 -22.20 4.99 8.41
CA LEU A 338 -21.30 3.91 8.03
C LEU A 338 -21.77 2.62 8.70
N GLN A 339 -21.98 1.57 7.91
CA GLN A 339 -22.32 0.24 8.40
C GLN A 339 -21.13 -0.70 8.16
N ALA A 340 -21.00 -1.73 9.00
CA ALA A 340 -19.96 -2.73 8.80
C ALA A 340 -20.10 -3.44 7.44
N GLU A 341 -19.01 -4.05 6.97
CA GLU A 341 -18.99 -4.83 5.70
C GLU A 341 -19.19 -3.98 4.45
N ASP A 342 -18.51 -2.83 4.42
CA ASP A 342 -18.39 -1.93 3.26
C ASP A 342 -19.70 -1.26 2.84
N TYR A 343 -20.70 -1.21 3.73
CA TYR A 343 -22.00 -0.64 3.42
C TYR A 343 -22.15 0.78 3.96
N ILE A 344 -22.73 1.66 3.16
CA ILE A 344 -22.98 3.06 3.53
C ILE A 344 -24.43 3.44 3.25
N ASN A 345 -25.00 4.27 4.11
CA ASN A 345 -26.27 4.94 3.87
C ASN A 345 -26.07 6.45 4.00
N VAL A 346 -26.44 7.19 2.97
CA VAL A 346 -26.18 8.63 2.89
C VAL A 346 -27.42 9.39 2.44
N GLN A 347 -27.62 10.52 3.10
CA GLN A 347 -28.55 11.55 2.67
C GLN A 347 -27.75 12.81 2.37
N SER A 348 -27.82 13.31 1.14
CA SER A 348 -27.15 14.54 0.74
C SER A 348 -28.15 15.61 0.28
N ASN A 349 -27.88 16.85 0.64
CA ASN A 349 -28.58 18.03 0.12
C ASN A 349 -27.54 18.92 -0.57
N LEU A 350 -27.71 19.07 -1.88
CA LEU A 350 -26.79 19.73 -2.79
C LEU A 350 -27.38 21.08 -3.23
N LYS A 351 -26.54 22.10 -3.31
CA LYS A 351 -26.84 23.37 -3.97
C LYS A 351 -25.90 23.51 -5.17
N ILE A 352 -26.46 23.32 -6.35
CA ILE A 352 -25.74 23.36 -7.62
C ILE A 352 -25.98 24.72 -8.26
N LYS A 353 -24.91 25.40 -8.70
CA LYS A 353 -25.00 26.65 -9.44
C LYS A 353 -24.58 26.45 -10.89
N HIS A 354 -25.31 27.07 -11.79
CA HIS A 354 -24.95 27.12 -13.20
C HIS A 354 -24.09 28.37 -13.48
N ASN A 355 -22.82 28.16 -13.83
CA ASN A 355 -21.83 29.20 -14.12
C ASN A 355 -21.64 29.43 -15.63
N GLY A 356 -22.29 28.64 -16.49
CA GLY A 356 -22.26 28.81 -17.95
C GLY A 356 -23.04 30.03 -18.43
N ASN A 357 -22.87 30.34 -19.72
CA ASN A 357 -23.44 31.53 -20.36
C ASN A 357 -24.80 31.28 -21.05
N GLU A 358 -25.17 30.02 -21.29
CA GLU A 358 -26.39 29.65 -21.99
C GLU A 358 -27.44 29.04 -21.05
N SER A 359 -28.67 28.80 -21.51
CA SER A 359 -29.66 28.09 -20.69
C SER A 359 -29.60 26.60 -20.99
N ILE A 360 -29.77 25.78 -19.96
CA ILE A 360 -29.50 24.34 -19.99
C ILE A 360 -30.63 23.57 -19.31
N ASP A 361 -30.95 22.40 -19.83
CA ASP A 361 -32.03 21.52 -19.35
C ASP A 361 -31.51 20.23 -18.71
N GLU A 362 -30.19 20.03 -18.68
CA GLU A 362 -29.57 18.82 -18.15
C GLU A 362 -28.42 19.15 -17.20
N VAL A 363 -28.37 18.44 -16.06
CA VAL A 363 -27.26 18.50 -15.10
C VAL A 363 -26.76 17.08 -14.86
N PHE A 364 -25.45 16.90 -14.81
CA PHE A 364 -24.82 15.62 -14.55
C PHE A 364 -24.14 15.62 -13.19
N LEU A 365 -24.27 14.50 -12.48
CA LEU A 365 -23.50 14.18 -11.29
C LEU A 365 -22.83 12.82 -11.46
N THR A 366 -21.72 12.59 -10.77
CA THR A 366 -21.07 11.27 -10.67
C THR A 366 -21.25 10.72 -9.25
N LEU A 367 -21.65 9.46 -9.14
CA LEU A 367 -21.72 8.70 -7.90
C LEU A 367 -21.35 7.26 -8.20
N TYR A 368 -20.59 6.58 -7.35
CA TYR A 368 -20.20 5.18 -7.62
C TYR A 368 -21.42 4.27 -7.83
N HIS A 369 -21.35 3.41 -8.85
CA HIS A 369 -22.45 2.50 -9.24
C HIS A 369 -22.79 1.42 -8.23
N GLY A 370 -21.91 1.13 -7.28
CA GLY A 370 -22.25 0.31 -6.11
C GLY A 370 -23.29 0.95 -5.18
N LEU A 371 -23.55 2.26 -5.34
CA LEU A 371 -24.49 3.05 -4.53
C LEU A 371 -25.82 3.26 -5.25
N ASN A 372 -26.88 2.66 -4.70
CA ASN A 372 -28.22 2.73 -5.26
C ASN A 372 -28.97 3.96 -4.76
N ILE A 373 -29.45 4.79 -5.68
CA ILE A 373 -30.27 5.96 -5.38
C ILE A 373 -31.68 5.48 -5.04
N LYS A 374 -32.14 5.79 -3.83
CA LYS A 374 -33.49 5.47 -3.34
C LYS A 374 -34.46 6.61 -3.59
N GLU A 375 -33.98 7.83 -3.41
CA GLU A 375 -34.80 9.03 -3.52
C GLU A 375 -33.98 10.13 -4.19
N CYS A 376 -34.63 10.83 -5.12
CA CYS A 376 -34.08 12.00 -5.81
C CYS A 376 -35.18 13.04 -5.89
N THR A 377 -35.06 14.09 -5.08
CA THR A 377 -36.08 15.14 -5.00
C THR A 377 -35.45 16.50 -5.19
N SER A 378 -36.21 17.41 -5.78
CA SER A 378 -35.85 18.82 -5.93
C SER A 378 -37.08 19.68 -5.70
N GLU A 379 -36.86 20.95 -5.37
CA GLU A 379 -37.91 21.96 -5.36
C GLU A 379 -38.45 22.25 -6.77
N ARG A 380 -37.61 22.05 -7.81
CA ARG A 380 -38.02 22.12 -9.22
C ARG A 380 -38.45 20.73 -9.70
N THR A 381 -39.29 20.66 -10.73
CA THR A 381 -39.61 19.37 -11.37
C THR A 381 -38.37 18.86 -12.10
N VAL A 382 -37.74 17.83 -11.55
CA VAL A 382 -36.53 17.18 -12.07
C VAL A 382 -36.79 15.69 -12.18
N SER A 383 -36.44 15.10 -13.32
CA SER A 383 -36.41 13.65 -13.48
C SER A 383 -34.96 13.16 -13.38
N CYS A 384 -34.73 12.17 -12.52
CA CYS A 384 -33.40 11.62 -12.28
C CYS A 384 -33.28 10.25 -12.96
N SER A 385 -32.24 10.08 -13.76
CA SER A 385 -31.91 8.82 -14.40
C SER A 385 -30.44 8.47 -14.15
N ARG A 386 -30.10 7.18 -14.20
CA ARG A 386 -28.75 6.69 -13.91
C ARG A 386 -28.24 5.85 -15.06
N SER A 387 -26.98 6.07 -15.46
CA SER A 387 -26.23 5.23 -16.39
C SER A 387 -24.82 5.03 -15.86
N GLY A 388 -24.48 3.81 -15.44
CA GLY A 388 -23.20 3.53 -14.80
C GLY A 388 -22.98 4.37 -13.55
N ASP A 389 -21.90 5.14 -13.52
CA ASP A 389 -21.52 6.06 -12.44
C ASP A 389 -22.18 7.45 -12.57
N PHE A 390 -22.88 7.71 -13.67
CA PHE A 390 -23.49 9.02 -13.95
C PHE A 390 -24.96 9.07 -13.56
N ILE A 391 -25.34 10.17 -12.92
CA ILE A 391 -26.71 10.58 -12.62
C ILE A 391 -27.03 11.75 -13.54
N LYS A 392 -28.04 11.57 -14.40
CA LYS A 392 -28.55 12.61 -15.29
C LYS A 392 -29.83 13.18 -14.68
N LEU A 393 -29.81 14.48 -14.41
CA LEU A 393 -30.93 15.27 -13.96
C LEU A 393 -31.49 16.03 -15.17
N HIS A 394 -32.71 15.69 -15.59
CA HIS A 394 -33.41 16.43 -16.64
C HIS A 394 -34.41 17.40 -16.02
N LEU A 395 -34.23 18.67 -16.34
CA LEU A 395 -34.97 19.81 -15.81
C LEU A 395 -36.12 20.16 -16.75
N GLU A 396 -37.37 20.11 -16.29
CA GLU A 396 -38.50 20.57 -17.12
C GLU A 396 -38.45 22.08 -17.40
N GLN A 397 -37.79 22.83 -16.50
CA GLN A 397 -37.53 24.25 -16.65
C GLN A 397 -36.02 24.49 -16.73
N PRO A 398 -35.50 24.97 -17.88
CA PRO A 398 -34.07 25.21 -18.05
C PRO A 398 -33.50 26.13 -16.97
N MET A 399 -32.31 25.81 -16.47
CA MET A 399 -31.53 26.71 -15.62
C MET A 399 -30.91 27.81 -16.47
N LYS A 400 -31.07 29.06 -16.03
CA LYS A 400 -30.42 30.22 -16.64
C LYS A 400 -29.00 30.39 -16.10
N PRO A 401 -28.14 31.21 -16.74
CA PRO A 401 -26.86 31.63 -16.15
C PRO A 401 -27.05 32.17 -14.73
N ASN A 402 -26.22 31.69 -13.79
CA ASN A 402 -26.26 31.98 -12.36
C ASN A 402 -27.50 31.47 -11.58
N ASP A 403 -28.38 30.68 -12.18
CA ASP A 403 -29.44 30.00 -11.43
C ASP A 403 -28.85 28.93 -10.50
N THR A 404 -29.58 28.66 -9.42
CA THR A 404 -29.26 27.59 -8.47
C THR A 404 -30.34 26.51 -8.42
N LEU A 405 -29.92 25.26 -8.26
CA LEU A 405 -30.75 24.08 -8.08
C LEU A 405 -30.48 23.46 -6.70
N HIS A 406 -31.55 23.19 -5.96
CA HIS A 406 -31.49 22.43 -4.72
C HIS A 406 -31.92 20.99 -4.97
N LEU A 407 -31.02 20.04 -4.69
CA LEU A 407 -31.26 18.61 -4.91
C LEU A 407 -31.06 17.85 -3.60
N SER A 408 -31.99 16.98 -3.25
CA SER A 408 -31.85 16.02 -2.17
C SER A 408 -31.72 14.61 -2.75
N LEU A 409 -30.67 13.89 -2.36
CA LEU A 409 -30.42 12.52 -2.75
C LEU A 409 -30.35 11.65 -1.51
N GLN A 410 -31.02 10.49 -1.56
CA GLN A 410 -30.81 9.41 -0.61
C GLN A 410 -30.29 8.21 -1.37
N TYR A 411 -29.17 7.64 -0.92
CA TYR A 411 -28.54 6.51 -1.55
C TYR A 411 -27.83 5.60 -0.55
N GLU A 412 -27.73 4.32 -0.90
CA GLU A 412 -27.09 3.30 -0.06
C GLU A 412 -26.46 2.22 -0.92
N GLY A 413 -25.44 1.54 -0.40
CA GLY A 413 -24.81 0.44 -1.10
C GLY A 413 -23.44 0.07 -0.60
N ASN A 414 -22.78 -0.80 -1.35
CA ASN A 414 -21.43 -1.28 -1.06
C ASN A 414 -20.39 -0.39 -1.75
N VAL A 415 -19.37 0.06 -1.01
CA VAL A 415 -18.30 0.96 -1.49
C VAL A 415 -16.96 0.25 -1.71
N LEU A 416 -16.86 -1.05 -1.44
CA LEU A 416 -15.62 -1.81 -1.56
C LEU A 416 -15.08 -1.72 -2.98
N GLN A 417 -13.85 -1.23 -3.13
CA GLN A 417 -13.18 -1.11 -4.42
C GLN A 417 -11.75 -1.65 -4.31
N TYR A 418 -11.28 -2.28 -5.39
CA TYR A 418 -9.91 -2.74 -5.57
C TYR A 418 -9.32 -2.00 -6.78
N ARG A 419 -8.13 -1.40 -6.63
CA ARG A 419 -7.49 -0.64 -7.72
C ARG A 419 -6.04 -1.05 -8.02
N GLU A 420 -5.40 -1.82 -7.14
CA GLU A 420 -4.07 -2.39 -7.37
C GLU A 420 -4.12 -3.91 -7.11
N ASP A 421 -3.73 -4.68 -8.13
CA ASP A 421 -3.47 -6.13 -8.13
C ASP A 421 -4.59 -7.06 -7.58
N GLY A 422 -5.78 -6.52 -7.31
CA GLY A 422 -6.88 -7.24 -6.66
C GLY A 422 -6.59 -7.60 -5.19
N TYR A 423 -5.54 -7.04 -4.60
CA TYR A 423 -5.09 -7.34 -3.24
C TYR A 423 -5.35 -6.21 -2.25
N VAL A 424 -5.12 -4.98 -2.70
CA VAL A 424 -5.25 -3.78 -1.87
C VAL A 424 -6.63 -3.19 -2.09
N GLU A 425 -7.37 -3.04 -0.98
CA GLU A 425 -8.65 -2.35 -0.98
C GLU A 425 -8.41 -0.84 -1.07
N GLN A 426 -8.91 -0.18 -2.11
CA GLN A 426 -8.74 1.27 -2.32
C GLN A 426 -9.88 2.12 -1.74
N ALA A 427 -11.03 1.50 -1.46
CA ALA A 427 -12.09 2.11 -0.69
C ALA A 427 -12.79 1.04 0.14
N PHE A 428 -13.05 1.31 1.42
CA PHE A 428 -13.63 0.32 2.34
C PHE A 428 -14.27 0.95 3.58
N ILE A 429 -15.22 0.21 4.18
CA ILE A 429 -15.83 0.54 5.48
C ILE A 429 -15.84 -0.71 6.34
N LYS A 430 -14.98 -0.75 7.36
CA LYS A 430 -14.92 -1.82 8.34
C LYS A 430 -15.10 -1.24 9.75
N ASN A 431 -15.30 -2.13 10.74
CA ASN A 431 -15.50 -1.72 12.13
C ASN A 431 -14.29 -0.99 12.75
N ASP A 432 -13.09 -1.29 12.26
CA ASP A 432 -11.80 -0.84 12.79
C ASP A 432 -10.99 0.01 11.81
N ARG A 433 -11.48 0.20 10.58
CA ARG A 433 -10.84 1.02 9.57
C ARG A 433 -11.85 1.52 8.52
N VAL A 434 -11.65 2.75 8.07
CA VAL A 434 -12.44 3.39 7.01
C VAL A 434 -11.48 4.13 6.09
N TYR A 435 -11.69 3.99 4.79
CA TYR A 435 -11.02 4.79 3.78
C TYR A 435 -11.97 5.04 2.63
N LEU A 436 -12.40 6.28 2.46
CA LEU A 436 -13.26 6.73 1.36
C LEU A 436 -12.64 7.99 0.74
N PRO A 437 -11.70 7.83 -0.20
CA PRO A 437 -11.16 8.95 -0.96
C PRO A 437 -12.23 9.54 -1.89
N LYS A 438 -12.06 10.78 -2.35
CA LYS A 438 -13.02 11.43 -3.27
C LYS A 438 -13.27 10.57 -4.52
N GLU A 439 -12.22 10.01 -5.07
CA GLU A 439 -12.20 9.19 -6.28
C GLU A 439 -12.98 7.89 -6.10
N ALA A 440 -13.28 7.48 -4.87
CA ALA A 440 -14.19 6.36 -4.62
C ALA A 440 -15.65 6.69 -4.98
N GLY A 441 -15.99 7.97 -5.23
CA GLY A 441 -17.34 8.39 -5.62
C GLY A 441 -18.39 8.07 -4.55
N TRP A 442 -18.01 8.13 -3.26
CA TRP A 442 -18.87 7.79 -2.13
C TRP A 442 -19.92 8.87 -1.81
N TYR A 443 -19.78 10.05 -2.44
CA TYR A 443 -20.77 11.12 -2.47
C TYR A 443 -20.93 11.69 -3.88
N PRO A 444 -22.06 12.37 -4.20
CA PRO A 444 -22.28 12.94 -5.51
C PRO A 444 -21.24 14.01 -5.83
N LEU A 445 -20.51 13.81 -6.92
CA LEU A 445 -19.57 14.76 -7.51
C LEU A 445 -20.28 15.50 -8.66
N ILE A 446 -19.91 16.75 -8.94
CA ILE A 446 -20.49 17.50 -10.06
C ILE A 446 -19.92 17.03 -11.40
N GLY A 447 -20.73 16.97 -12.45
CA GLY A 447 -20.30 16.63 -13.81
C GLY A 447 -20.32 15.14 -14.15
N LYS A 448 -19.84 14.80 -15.35
CA LYS A 448 -19.63 13.41 -15.83
C LYS A 448 -18.16 13.02 -15.65
N ARG A 449 -17.79 12.76 -14.41
CA ARG A 449 -16.41 12.40 -14.05
C ARG A 449 -16.19 10.89 -14.09
N ASN A 450 -15.13 10.45 -14.76
CA ASN A 450 -14.62 9.09 -14.58
C ASN A 450 -14.00 8.99 -13.19
N LEU A 451 -14.31 7.95 -12.43
CA LEU A 451 -13.74 7.73 -11.09
C LEU A 451 -12.40 6.96 -11.15
N VAL A 452 -12.18 6.27 -12.26
CA VAL A 452 -11.04 5.39 -12.54
C VAL A 452 -10.67 5.59 -14.01
N ILE A 453 -9.37 5.63 -14.28
CA ILE A 453 -8.81 5.52 -15.63
C ILE A 453 -8.27 4.10 -15.78
N ALA A 454 -8.66 3.43 -16.85
CA ALA A 454 -8.31 2.05 -17.10
C ALA A 454 -7.65 1.90 -18.48
N ARG A 455 -6.60 1.09 -18.57
CA ARG A 455 -6.02 0.66 -19.84
C ARG A 455 -5.92 -0.86 -19.90
N GLU A 456 -6.05 -1.40 -21.10
CA GLU A 456 -5.68 -2.79 -21.37
C GLU A 456 -4.16 -2.90 -21.35
N HIS A 457 -3.67 -3.99 -20.77
CA HIS A 457 -2.24 -4.25 -20.72
C HIS A 457 -1.99 -5.74 -20.94
N ASP A 458 -1.48 -6.09 -22.12
CA ASP A 458 -1.32 -7.48 -22.56
C ASP A 458 -0.38 -8.32 -21.69
N ASN A 459 0.54 -7.66 -20.99
CA ASN A 459 1.44 -8.36 -20.09
C ASN A 459 0.85 -8.51 -18.68
N LEU A 460 -0.25 -7.84 -18.30
CA LEU A 460 -0.82 -8.00 -16.95
C LEU A 460 -1.57 -9.33 -16.81
N TYR A 461 -1.43 -10.01 -15.66
CA TYR A 461 -2.27 -11.20 -15.38
C TYR A 461 -3.76 -10.85 -15.42
N ALA A 462 -4.13 -9.68 -14.91
CA ALA A 462 -5.51 -9.19 -14.94
C ALA A 462 -5.94 -8.63 -16.31
N GLY A 463 -4.98 -8.34 -17.20
CA GLY A 463 -5.21 -7.73 -18.52
C GLY A 463 -5.54 -6.24 -18.50
N PHE A 464 -5.59 -5.62 -17.30
CA PHE A 464 -5.92 -4.20 -17.13
C PHE A 464 -5.10 -3.57 -16.02
N GLU A 465 -4.76 -2.31 -16.22
CA GLU A 465 -4.21 -1.42 -15.20
C GLU A 465 -5.23 -0.35 -14.87
N LEU A 466 -5.38 -0.06 -13.59
CA LEU A 466 -6.32 0.94 -13.08
C LEU A 466 -5.56 1.97 -12.27
N ARG A 467 -5.86 3.24 -12.52
CA ARG A 467 -5.47 4.32 -11.61
C ARG A 467 -6.67 5.17 -11.23
N ASN A 468 -6.52 5.90 -10.14
CA ASN A 468 -7.48 6.94 -9.78
C ASN A 468 -7.54 8.00 -10.89
N ALA A 469 -8.75 8.39 -11.27
CA ALA A 469 -8.92 9.62 -12.03
C ALA A 469 -8.62 10.81 -11.13
N ARG A 470 -7.95 11.82 -11.69
CA ARG A 470 -7.67 13.06 -10.99
C ARG A 470 -8.92 13.94 -11.00
N LEU A 471 -9.44 14.29 -9.82
CA LEU A 471 -10.72 15.01 -9.70
C LEU A 471 -10.53 16.34 -8.97
N VAL A 472 -10.31 17.42 -9.71
CA VAL A 472 -10.30 18.78 -9.14
C VAL A 472 -11.64 19.49 -9.37
N GLU A 473 -12.10 20.28 -8.41
CA GLU A 473 -13.24 21.19 -8.62
C GLU A 473 -12.76 22.55 -9.14
N ASP A 474 -13.46 23.08 -10.15
CA ASP A 474 -13.21 24.43 -10.67
C ASP A 474 -13.48 25.51 -9.61
N PHE A 475 -14.34 25.21 -8.64
CA PHE A 475 -14.75 26.12 -7.58
C PHE A 475 -14.81 25.40 -6.22
N PRO A 476 -14.43 26.08 -5.11
CA PRO A 476 -14.53 25.50 -3.78
C PRO A 476 -15.99 25.24 -3.38
N THR A 477 -16.23 24.13 -2.71
CA THR A 477 -17.55 23.73 -2.19
C THR A 477 -17.61 23.91 -0.67
N GLU A 478 -18.69 24.50 -0.15
CA GLU A 478 -18.96 24.52 1.29
C GLU A 478 -19.56 23.17 1.73
N PHE A 479 -18.86 22.45 2.60
CA PHE A 479 -19.28 21.15 3.09
C PHE A 479 -19.77 21.22 4.54
N THR A 480 -20.83 20.47 4.84
CA THR A 480 -21.23 20.12 6.20
C THR A 480 -21.54 18.63 6.25
N VAL A 481 -20.76 17.85 7.00
CA VAL A 481 -20.90 16.40 7.10
C VAL A 481 -21.29 16.01 8.52
N ASN A 482 -22.39 15.28 8.65
CA ASN A 482 -22.90 14.76 9.93
C ASN A 482 -22.86 13.23 9.94
N MET A 483 -22.00 12.67 10.79
CA MET A 483 -21.87 11.23 10.99
C MET A 483 -22.96 10.73 11.95
N LYS A 484 -23.90 9.94 11.43
CA LYS A 484 -25.02 9.33 12.17
C LYS A 484 -24.57 8.06 12.90
N GLN A 485 -23.75 8.13 13.94
CA GLN A 485 -23.66 7.11 15.02
C GLN A 485 -22.57 7.40 16.06
N ASP A 486 -22.69 6.74 17.22
CA ASP A 486 -21.69 6.69 18.30
C ASP A 486 -20.51 5.78 17.91
N GLN A 487 -19.77 6.19 16.89
CA GLN A 487 -18.60 5.44 16.42
C GLN A 487 -17.47 5.56 17.44
N LYS A 488 -16.96 4.41 17.87
CA LYS A 488 -15.74 4.32 18.70
C LYS A 488 -14.47 4.57 17.90
N LEU A 489 -14.56 4.50 16.57
CA LEU A 489 -13.46 4.70 15.65
C LEU A 489 -13.27 6.22 15.43
N PRO A 490 -12.08 6.78 15.69
CA PRO A 490 -11.75 8.14 15.27
C PRO A 490 -11.91 8.30 13.76
N LEU A 491 -12.49 9.43 13.34
CA LEU A 491 -12.72 9.79 11.93
C LEU A 491 -12.10 11.15 11.62
N ALA A 492 -11.50 11.29 10.44
CA ALA A 492 -11.01 12.55 9.93
C ALA A 492 -11.48 12.73 8.48
N LEU A 493 -11.86 13.96 8.16
CA LEU A 493 -12.19 14.41 6.81
C LEU A 493 -11.17 15.45 6.37
N THR A 494 -11.14 15.75 5.07
CA THR A 494 -10.29 16.81 4.52
C THR A 494 -10.59 18.16 5.19
N ILE A 495 -11.87 18.38 5.50
CA ILE A 495 -12.38 19.49 6.31
C ILE A 495 -12.31 19.21 7.83
N PRO A 496 -12.18 20.26 8.67
CA PRO A 496 -12.05 20.09 10.12
C PRO A 496 -13.34 19.65 10.82
N GLU A 497 -13.17 18.92 11.93
CA GLU A 497 -14.25 18.60 12.86
C GLU A 497 -14.56 19.81 13.75
N ILE A 498 -15.81 20.27 13.77
CA ILE A 498 -16.24 21.42 14.59
C ILE A 498 -16.90 20.98 15.91
N SER A 499 -17.49 19.80 15.93
CA SER A 499 -18.05 19.14 17.10
C SER A 499 -18.12 17.64 16.84
N LYS A 500 -18.12 16.80 17.89
CA LYS A 500 -18.08 15.34 17.75
C LYS A 500 -19.07 14.82 16.68
N GLY A 501 -18.55 14.25 15.60
CA GLY A 501 -19.32 13.69 14.49
C GLY A 501 -19.84 14.70 13.46
N THR A 502 -19.49 15.98 13.56
CA THR A 502 -19.87 17.04 12.62
C THR A 502 -18.64 17.79 12.12
N PHE A 503 -18.47 17.77 10.81
CA PHE A 503 -17.35 18.39 10.09
C PHE A 503 -17.88 19.51 9.20
N GLN A 504 -17.17 20.63 9.17
CA GLN A 504 -17.58 21.79 8.38
C GLN A 504 -16.37 22.57 7.87
N GLY A 505 -16.37 22.93 6.59
CA GLY A 505 -15.30 23.69 5.96
C GLY A 505 -15.52 23.83 4.46
N ASN A 506 -14.64 24.58 3.80
CA ASN A 506 -14.60 24.67 2.35
C ASN A 506 -13.49 23.75 1.82
N SER A 507 -13.71 23.13 0.67
CA SER A 507 -12.65 22.44 -0.06
C SER A 507 -12.89 22.54 -1.56
N GLN A 508 -11.82 22.85 -2.30
CA GLN A 508 -11.71 22.75 -3.75
C GLN A 508 -11.33 21.32 -4.19
N TYR A 509 -10.61 20.57 -3.37
CA TYR A 509 -10.37 19.16 -3.66
C TYR A 509 -11.66 18.35 -3.48
N GLY A 510 -12.33 18.47 -2.35
CA GLY A 510 -13.49 17.67 -1.97
C GLY A 510 -13.23 16.85 -0.71
N LEU A 511 -14.03 15.82 -0.48
CA LEU A 511 -14.01 15.03 0.76
C LEU A 511 -13.29 13.68 0.62
N SER A 512 -12.27 13.48 1.44
CA SER A 512 -11.68 12.16 1.74
C SER A 512 -11.86 11.83 3.21
N LEU A 513 -12.57 10.74 3.49
CA LEU A 513 -12.86 10.25 4.84
C LEU A 513 -11.87 9.14 5.21
N ILE A 514 -11.19 9.31 6.33
CA ILE A 514 -10.35 8.27 6.92
C ILE A 514 -10.83 7.94 8.32
N GLY A 515 -10.72 6.67 8.71
CA GLY A 515 -11.04 6.19 10.05
C GLY A 515 -10.07 5.13 10.48
N GLY A 516 -9.52 5.25 11.68
CA GLY A 516 -8.42 4.39 12.13
C GLY A 516 -7.87 4.83 13.49
N LYS A 517 -6.69 4.30 13.83
CA LYS A 517 -5.92 4.70 15.00
C LYS A 517 -4.95 5.80 14.62
N PHE A 518 -5.45 7.03 14.68
CA PHE A 518 -4.64 8.20 14.42
C PHE A 518 -4.76 9.19 15.56
N LYS A 519 -3.83 10.13 15.57
CA LYS A 519 -3.90 11.38 16.32
C LYS A 519 -3.87 12.52 15.30
N GLU A 520 -4.74 13.50 15.51
CA GLU A 520 -4.65 14.78 14.79
C GLU A 520 -3.79 15.76 15.60
N ASP A 521 -2.85 16.41 14.93
CA ASP A 521 -1.98 17.46 15.47
C ASP A 521 -1.88 18.60 14.44
N LYS A 522 -1.13 19.67 14.76
CA LYS A 522 -0.92 20.79 13.85
C LYS A 522 0.55 21.17 13.71
N VAL A 523 0.93 21.61 12.51
CA VAL A 523 2.20 22.26 12.18
C VAL A 523 1.86 23.57 11.48
N GLY A 524 2.00 24.69 12.18
CA GLY A 524 1.39 25.95 11.76
C GLY A 524 -0.14 25.81 11.66
N GLU A 525 -0.69 26.14 10.50
CA GLU A 525 -2.12 25.98 10.19
C GLU A 525 -2.47 24.61 9.58
N ILE A 526 -1.46 23.81 9.21
CA ILE A 526 -1.63 22.50 8.55
C ILE A 526 -2.06 21.47 9.59
N ARG A 527 -3.16 20.77 9.33
CA ARG A 527 -3.61 19.63 10.15
C ARG A 527 -2.85 18.38 9.74
N VAL A 528 -2.33 17.64 10.71
CA VAL A 528 -1.57 16.41 10.47
C VAL A 528 -2.31 15.25 11.10
N VAL A 529 -2.69 14.26 10.30
CA VAL A 529 -3.35 13.04 10.77
C VAL A 529 -2.43 11.86 10.55
N ALA A 530 -1.88 11.33 11.65
CA ALA A 530 -0.87 10.28 11.62
C ALA A 530 -1.07 9.27 12.74
N HIS A 531 -0.37 8.14 12.69
CA HIS A 531 -0.34 7.22 13.81
C HIS A 531 0.28 7.90 15.05
N PRO A 532 -0.21 7.64 16.29
CA PRO A 532 0.29 8.31 17.49
C PRO A 532 1.81 8.19 17.74
N GLU A 533 2.45 7.15 17.22
CA GLU A 533 3.90 6.93 17.37
C GLU A 533 4.74 7.73 16.37
N SER A 534 4.28 7.89 15.12
CA SER A 534 5.03 8.59 14.06
C SER A 534 4.72 10.08 13.96
N VAL A 535 3.61 10.54 14.55
CA VAL A 535 3.17 11.95 14.43
C VAL A 535 4.27 12.96 14.78
N ASN A 536 5.13 12.68 15.77
CA ASN A 536 6.20 13.62 16.13
C ASN A 536 7.31 13.69 15.08
N GLY A 537 7.71 12.56 14.50
CA GLY A 537 8.68 12.54 13.39
C GLY A 537 8.12 13.22 12.16
N MET A 538 6.85 12.97 11.85
CA MET A 538 6.21 13.61 10.71
C MET A 538 6.03 15.11 10.88
N LYS A 539 5.89 15.63 12.10
CA LYS A 539 5.89 17.09 12.33
C LYS A 539 7.21 17.75 11.96
N GLU A 540 8.34 17.07 12.11
CA GLU A 540 9.64 17.58 11.68
C GLU A 540 9.72 17.64 10.15
N VAL A 541 9.37 16.54 9.48
CA VAL A 541 9.34 16.46 8.01
C VAL A 541 8.41 17.54 7.44
N ILE A 542 7.18 17.63 7.94
CA ILE A 542 6.19 18.65 7.52
C ILE A 542 6.69 20.06 7.82
N GLY A 543 7.45 20.26 8.91
CA GLY A 543 8.08 21.55 9.19
C GLY A 543 9.10 21.98 8.13
N ARG A 544 9.81 21.02 7.51
CA ARG A 544 10.71 21.28 6.37
C ARG A 544 9.93 21.55 5.09
N TYR A 545 8.90 20.75 4.78
CA TYR A 545 7.99 21.04 3.67
C TYR A 545 7.36 22.42 3.80
N GLN A 546 6.92 22.83 5.00
CA GLN A 546 6.32 24.14 5.22
C GLN A 546 7.29 25.29 4.91
N GLN A 547 8.59 25.14 5.18
CA GLN A 547 9.58 26.13 4.81
C GLN A 547 9.71 26.24 3.28
N SER A 548 9.76 25.10 2.59
CA SER A 548 9.83 25.04 1.13
C SER A 548 8.55 25.56 0.46
N TRP A 549 7.37 25.19 0.94
CA TRP A 549 6.09 25.71 0.45
C TRP A 549 5.99 27.21 0.62
N SER A 550 6.30 27.73 1.81
CA SER A 550 6.27 29.17 2.07
C SER A 550 7.23 29.92 1.14
N PHE A 551 8.41 29.35 0.90
CA PHE A 551 9.38 29.93 -0.04
C PHE A 551 8.86 29.95 -1.48
N ILE A 552 8.29 28.85 -1.98
CA ILE A 552 7.70 28.77 -3.32
C ILE A 552 6.52 29.73 -3.46
N GLU A 553 5.65 29.79 -2.45
CA GLU A 553 4.48 30.68 -2.41
C GLU A 553 4.91 32.15 -2.49
N ASP A 554 5.91 32.55 -1.69
CA ASP A 554 6.44 33.91 -1.69
C ASP A 554 7.19 34.25 -2.98
N TRP A 555 7.87 33.28 -3.60
CA TRP A 555 8.72 33.49 -4.75
C TRP A 555 7.98 33.41 -6.09
N LEU A 556 7.18 32.36 -6.30
CA LEU A 556 6.47 32.10 -7.55
C LEU A 556 5.01 32.56 -7.53
N GLU A 557 4.49 33.00 -6.38
CA GLU A 557 3.09 33.41 -6.19
C GLU A 557 2.08 32.27 -6.49
N VAL A 558 2.52 31.02 -6.29
CA VAL A 558 1.69 29.80 -6.47
C VAL A 558 1.39 29.20 -5.11
N GLN A 559 0.10 29.04 -4.78
CA GLN A 559 -0.33 28.39 -3.54
C GLN A 559 0.01 26.88 -3.55
N MET A 560 0.79 26.42 -2.56
CA MET A 560 1.30 25.05 -2.46
C MET A 560 0.97 24.36 -1.13
N SER A 561 0.69 25.10 -0.06
CA SER A 561 0.55 24.54 1.28
C SER A 561 -0.78 23.80 1.45
N PRO A 562 -0.79 22.49 1.81
CA PRO A 562 -2.00 21.73 2.09
C PRO A 562 -2.70 22.20 3.37
N SER A 563 -4.03 22.13 3.41
CA SER A 563 -4.80 22.36 4.64
C SER A 563 -4.72 21.17 5.62
N VAL A 564 -4.52 19.97 5.07
CA VAL A 564 -4.40 18.72 5.85
C VAL A 564 -3.47 17.72 5.17
N ILE A 565 -2.68 17.02 5.97
CA ILE A 565 -1.79 15.94 5.54
C ILE A 565 -2.20 14.65 6.25
N TYR A 566 -2.42 13.58 5.49
CA TYR A 566 -2.60 12.23 6.03
C TYR A 566 -1.31 11.44 5.87
N ILE A 567 -0.86 10.81 6.95
CA ILE A 567 0.28 9.89 6.92
C ILE A 567 -0.27 8.47 6.80
N LEU A 568 -0.14 7.90 5.61
CA LEU A 568 -0.65 6.56 5.27
C LEU A 568 0.49 5.69 4.71
N SER A 569 0.26 4.37 4.61
CA SER A 569 1.25 3.46 4.01
C SER A 569 1.36 3.66 2.51
N ASP A 570 2.46 3.18 1.92
CA ASP A 570 2.82 3.36 0.51
C ASP A 570 1.73 2.97 -0.48
N ASN A 571 0.97 1.91 -0.18
CA ASN A 571 -0.20 1.46 -0.95
C ASN A 571 -1.30 2.54 -1.14
N TYR A 572 -1.28 3.63 -0.37
CA TYR A 572 -2.26 4.72 -0.44
C TYR A 572 -1.61 6.09 -0.70
N TYR A 573 -0.27 6.16 -0.71
CA TYR A 573 0.48 7.39 -0.96
C TYR A 573 0.36 7.85 -2.42
N TYR A 574 0.38 6.91 -3.37
CA TYR A 574 0.28 7.22 -4.80
C TYR A 574 -1.04 7.91 -5.19
N LEU A 575 -2.04 7.91 -4.31
CA LEU A 575 -3.34 8.49 -4.59
C LEU A 575 -3.34 10.03 -4.61
N THR A 576 -2.31 10.68 -4.05
CA THR A 576 -2.14 12.16 -4.12
C THR A 576 -0.89 12.62 -4.85
N ARG A 577 0.00 11.71 -5.25
CA ARG A 577 1.31 12.03 -5.87
C ARG A 577 1.19 12.87 -7.15
N ASP A 578 0.04 12.80 -7.82
CA ASP A 578 -0.20 13.44 -9.12
C ASP A 578 -1.37 14.46 -9.09
N GLY A 579 -1.74 14.97 -7.90
CA GLY A 579 -2.83 15.94 -7.72
C GLY A 579 -2.34 17.34 -7.36
N VAL A 580 -2.80 18.40 -8.07
CA VAL A 580 -2.41 19.80 -7.76
C VAL A 580 -3.31 20.50 -6.75
N ASN A 581 -4.10 19.72 -6.02
CA ASN A 581 -4.97 20.34 -5.04
C ASN A 581 -4.34 20.32 -3.65
N HIS A 582 -3.60 21.39 -3.35
CA HIS A 582 -3.06 21.77 -2.05
C HIS A 582 -4.14 22.08 -0.99
N ASP A 583 -5.29 21.42 -1.05
CA ASP A 583 -6.18 21.30 0.10
C ASP A 583 -5.77 20.10 0.95
N PHE A 584 -5.22 19.06 0.34
CA PHE A 584 -5.00 17.76 0.95
C PHE A 584 -3.77 17.05 0.35
N PHE A 585 -2.99 16.39 1.20
CA PHE A 585 -1.83 15.61 0.79
C PHE A 585 -1.74 14.27 1.56
N VAL A 586 -1.39 13.17 0.88
CA VAL A 586 -0.96 11.92 1.54
C VAL A 586 0.56 11.84 1.49
N MET A 587 1.17 11.63 2.63
CA MET A 587 2.62 11.48 2.75
C MET A 587 2.96 10.08 3.31
N ARG A 588 4.10 9.54 2.89
CA ARG A 588 4.65 8.30 3.43
C ARG A 588 5.14 8.49 4.86
N ASN A 589 5.24 7.39 5.57
CA ASN A 589 5.68 7.37 6.96
C ASN A 589 7.20 7.16 7.06
N GLU A 590 7.99 7.97 6.36
CA GLU A 590 9.45 7.82 6.29
C GLU A 590 10.19 9.14 6.47
N TYR A 591 11.49 9.05 6.73
CA TYR A 591 12.35 10.21 6.71
C TYR A 591 12.61 10.60 5.25
N VAL A 592 12.22 11.82 4.91
CA VAL A 592 12.48 12.43 3.60
C VAL A 592 13.57 13.48 3.79
N ASP A 593 14.65 13.39 3.00
CA ASP A 593 15.71 14.40 3.00
C ASP A 593 15.35 15.62 2.15
N ASP A 594 16.09 16.71 2.31
CA ASP A 594 15.76 17.98 1.65
C ASP A 594 15.86 17.93 0.12
N VAL A 595 16.68 17.02 -0.42
CA VAL A 595 16.82 16.81 -1.88
C VAL A 595 15.56 16.16 -2.41
N GLU A 596 15.07 15.13 -1.73
CA GLU A 596 13.82 14.47 -2.06
C GLU A 596 12.63 15.43 -1.93
N ILE A 597 12.56 16.23 -0.86
CA ILE A 597 11.54 17.30 -0.71
C ILE A 597 11.57 18.25 -1.91
N ALA A 598 12.75 18.75 -2.29
CA ALA A 598 12.87 19.69 -3.40
C ALA A 598 12.39 19.08 -4.73
N HIS A 599 12.74 17.82 -5.01
CA HIS A 599 12.29 17.12 -6.21
C HIS A 599 10.80 16.83 -6.21
N GLU A 600 10.22 16.35 -5.10
CA GLU A 600 8.78 16.09 -5.00
C GLU A 600 7.97 17.37 -5.22
N LEU A 601 8.33 18.46 -4.55
CA LEU A 601 7.65 19.75 -4.69
C LEU A 601 7.72 20.30 -6.12
N LEU A 602 8.85 20.11 -6.80
CA LEU A 602 8.98 20.55 -8.18
C LEU A 602 8.22 19.66 -9.14
N ASN A 603 8.15 18.35 -8.89
CA ASN A 603 7.28 17.47 -9.66
C ASN A 603 5.81 17.86 -9.51
N GLU A 604 5.37 18.23 -8.29
CA GLU A 604 4.01 18.75 -8.05
C GLU A 604 3.77 20.08 -8.78
N LEU A 605 4.75 20.98 -8.73
CA LEU A 605 4.67 22.31 -9.33
C LEU A 605 4.67 22.26 -10.87
N THR A 606 5.52 21.44 -11.47
CA THR A 606 5.69 21.37 -12.93
C THR A 606 4.78 20.34 -13.58
N ARG A 607 4.42 19.26 -12.88
CA ARG A 607 3.69 18.10 -13.43
C ARG A 607 4.35 17.49 -14.69
N GLU A 608 5.64 17.71 -14.86
CA GLU A 608 6.41 17.19 -15.97
C GLU A 608 7.55 16.35 -15.40
N ASN A 609 7.71 15.15 -15.95
CA ASN A 609 8.88 14.36 -15.66
C ASN A 609 10.11 15.04 -16.30
N PRO A 610 11.13 15.47 -15.54
CA PRO A 610 12.30 16.12 -16.11
C PRO A 610 13.03 15.23 -17.15
N PHE A 611 12.86 13.91 -17.07
CA PHE A 611 13.44 12.96 -18.02
C PHE A 611 12.70 12.87 -19.37
N ASP A 612 11.43 13.28 -19.41
CA ASP A 612 10.61 13.27 -20.62
C ASP A 612 10.57 14.64 -21.32
N GLY A 613 11.06 15.68 -20.65
CA GLY A 613 11.14 17.05 -21.15
C GLY A 613 12.32 17.32 -22.11
N THR A 614 12.42 18.56 -22.60
CA THR A 614 13.62 18.98 -23.34
C THR A 614 14.82 19.05 -22.39
N ARG A 615 16.04 18.89 -22.94
CA ARG A 615 17.27 19.13 -22.18
C ARG A 615 17.31 20.53 -21.54
N ASP A 616 16.62 21.50 -22.14
CA ASP A 616 16.49 22.86 -21.60
C ASP A 616 15.59 22.89 -20.36
N PHE A 617 14.49 22.14 -20.40
CA PHE A 617 13.63 21.98 -19.24
C PHE A 617 14.34 21.26 -18.09
N SER A 618 15.12 20.21 -18.37
CA SER A 618 15.92 19.54 -17.32
C SER A 618 16.87 20.51 -16.62
N VAL A 619 17.62 21.33 -17.37
CA VAL A 619 18.53 22.34 -16.77
C VAL A 619 17.77 23.40 -15.97
N PHE A 620 16.60 23.82 -16.46
CA PHE A 620 15.73 24.74 -15.73
C PHE A 620 15.17 24.11 -14.44
N TYR A 621 14.70 22.88 -14.51
CA TYR A 621 14.20 22.10 -13.38
C TYR A 621 15.29 21.94 -12.32
N ASP A 622 16.50 21.54 -12.70
CA ASP A 622 17.63 21.41 -11.78
C ASP A 622 18.03 22.76 -11.14
N ALA A 623 17.87 23.86 -11.87
CA ALA A 623 18.06 25.20 -11.30
C ALA A 623 16.99 25.56 -10.26
N LEU A 624 15.75 25.13 -10.46
CA LEU A 624 14.69 25.23 -9.46
C LEU A 624 15.00 24.36 -8.22
N VAL A 625 15.48 23.12 -8.42
CA VAL A 625 15.88 22.22 -7.31
C VAL A 625 16.97 22.88 -6.49
N TRP A 626 18.00 23.40 -7.16
CA TRP A 626 19.13 24.04 -6.49
C TRP A 626 18.72 25.25 -5.64
N ILE A 627 17.84 26.13 -6.15
CA ILE A 627 17.44 27.32 -5.38
C ILE A 627 16.54 26.98 -4.17
N LEU A 628 15.75 25.89 -4.26
CA LEU A 628 15.02 25.36 -3.10
C LEU A 628 15.99 24.81 -2.05
N LEU A 629 16.98 24.04 -2.50
CA LEU A 629 18.01 23.50 -1.62
C LEU A 629 18.84 24.60 -0.98
N ASP A 630 19.28 25.62 -1.74
CA ASP A 630 20.04 26.77 -1.24
C ASP A 630 19.26 27.55 -0.16
N ASN A 631 17.93 27.62 -0.30
CA ASN A 631 17.06 28.23 0.71
C ASN A 631 16.96 27.39 2.00
N LEU A 632 16.97 26.06 1.90
CA LEU A 632 16.96 25.18 3.08
C LEU A 632 18.33 25.13 3.75
N HIS A 633 19.38 24.95 2.96
CA HIS A 633 20.78 24.80 3.37
C HIS A 633 21.71 25.43 2.33
N GLU A 634 22.60 26.33 2.75
CA GLU A 634 23.59 26.99 1.88
C GLU A 634 24.31 25.96 0.98
N GLN A 635 24.12 26.08 -0.34
CA GLN A 635 24.70 25.18 -1.32
C GLN A 635 25.98 25.77 -1.92
N ASP A 636 26.84 24.89 -2.44
CA ASP A 636 27.87 25.31 -3.37
C ASP A 636 27.22 25.93 -4.62
N GLY A 637 27.94 26.81 -5.33
CA GLY A 637 27.41 27.50 -6.50
C GLY A 637 26.79 26.53 -7.53
N PHE A 638 25.69 26.96 -8.17
CA PHE A 638 24.84 26.12 -9.04
C PHE A 638 25.62 25.21 -10.01
N LEU A 639 26.64 25.73 -10.69
CA LEU A 639 27.46 24.93 -11.61
C LEU A 639 28.21 23.77 -10.93
N GLU A 640 28.75 23.95 -9.72
CA GLU A 640 29.46 22.88 -9.02
C GLU A 640 28.51 21.87 -8.38
N TRP A 641 27.36 22.35 -7.87
CA TRP A 641 26.28 21.46 -7.47
C TRP A 641 25.79 20.60 -8.65
N TYR A 642 25.58 21.20 -9.82
CA TYR A 642 25.11 20.49 -11.02
C TYR A 642 26.09 19.39 -11.44
N LYS A 643 27.40 19.68 -11.53
CA LYS A 643 28.41 18.67 -11.89
C LYS A 643 28.52 17.52 -10.90
N THR A 644 28.21 17.79 -9.62
CA THR A 644 28.32 16.78 -8.56
C THR A 644 27.13 15.83 -8.58
N ASN A 645 25.95 16.34 -8.92
CA ASN A 645 24.68 15.60 -8.82
C ASN A 645 24.16 15.08 -10.16
N VAL A 646 24.55 15.69 -11.28
CA VAL A 646 24.08 15.32 -12.63
C VAL A 646 25.25 14.83 -13.48
N SER A 647 25.15 13.58 -13.97
CA SER A 647 26.21 12.90 -14.73
C SER A 647 26.27 13.30 -16.21
N ASP A 648 26.13 14.59 -16.52
CA ASP A 648 26.09 15.10 -17.90
C ASP A 648 27.35 15.88 -18.28
N GLU A 649 27.89 15.58 -19.47
CA GLU A 649 29.04 16.27 -20.05
C GLU A 649 28.67 16.94 -21.40
N GLY A 650 29.35 18.05 -21.73
CA GLY A 650 29.28 18.67 -23.06
C GLY A 650 28.32 19.85 -23.20
N GLU A 651 27.37 19.79 -24.16
CA GLU A 651 26.51 20.91 -24.57
C GLU A 651 25.60 21.41 -23.42
N ILE A 652 25.14 20.50 -22.55
CA ILE A 652 24.30 20.80 -21.39
C ILE A 652 25.02 21.74 -20.41
N LEU A 653 26.32 21.54 -20.17
CA LEU A 653 27.12 22.45 -19.32
C LEU A 653 27.21 23.87 -19.90
N THR A 654 27.04 24.06 -21.20
CA THR A 654 26.98 25.40 -21.79
C THR A 654 25.69 26.11 -21.39
N ARG A 655 24.58 25.37 -21.28
CA ARG A 655 23.26 25.89 -20.84
C ARG A 655 23.24 26.17 -19.34
N VAL A 656 23.82 25.28 -18.54
CA VAL A 656 24.03 25.50 -17.09
C VAL A 656 24.82 26.78 -16.84
N LYS A 657 25.87 27.04 -17.64
CA LYS A 657 26.65 28.30 -17.54
C LYS A 657 25.83 29.56 -17.81
N LEU A 658 24.81 29.50 -18.68
CA LEU A 658 23.92 30.65 -18.92
C LEU A 658 23.18 31.07 -17.63
N LEU A 659 22.75 30.09 -16.83
CA LEU A 659 22.08 30.33 -15.55
C LEU A 659 23.09 30.67 -14.43
N GLN A 660 24.28 30.06 -14.44
CA GLN A 660 25.36 30.34 -13.48
C GLN A 660 25.71 31.84 -13.43
N ASP A 661 25.78 32.52 -14.57
CA ASP A 661 26.08 33.96 -14.65
C ASP A 661 25.07 34.83 -13.86
N TYR A 662 23.86 34.33 -13.63
CA TYR A 662 22.85 34.99 -12.80
C TYR A 662 22.98 34.60 -11.33
N ALA A 663 23.29 33.33 -11.03
CA ALA A 663 23.58 32.87 -9.67
C ALA A 663 24.78 33.63 -9.06
N GLU A 664 25.84 33.88 -9.84
CA GLU A 664 27.03 34.63 -9.39
C GLU A 664 26.73 36.12 -9.08
N LYS A 665 25.66 36.68 -9.65
CA LYS A 665 25.22 38.06 -9.36
C LYS A 665 24.45 38.14 -8.04
N GLY A 666 24.08 37.01 -7.44
CA GLY A 666 23.36 36.88 -6.18
C GLY A 666 22.02 36.17 -6.31
N THR A 667 21.48 35.75 -5.17
CA THR A 667 20.24 34.96 -5.06
C THR A 667 19.02 35.67 -5.67
N GLU A 668 18.87 36.98 -5.44
CA GLU A 668 17.71 37.74 -5.94
C GLU A 668 17.68 37.90 -7.48
N PRO A 669 18.78 38.27 -8.15
CA PRO A 669 18.87 38.21 -9.62
C PRO A 669 18.55 36.82 -10.20
N PHE A 670 18.98 35.75 -9.52
CA PHE A 670 18.74 34.39 -9.96
C PHE A 670 17.26 33.99 -9.82
N LYS A 671 16.66 34.27 -8.67
CA LYS A 671 15.21 34.09 -8.43
C LYS A 671 14.36 34.82 -9.46
N ALA A 672 14.70 36.06 -9.81
CA ALA A 672 13.94 36.84 -10.78
C ALA A 672 13.98 36.22 -12.20
N VAL A 673 15.14 35.70 -12.61
CA VAL A 673 15.28 34.99 -13.88
C VAL A 673 14.48 33.69 -13.88
N LEU A 674 14.63 32.89 -12.83
CA LEU A 674 13.94 31.61 -12.72
C LEU A 674 12.41 31.78 -12.62
N GLN A 675 11.92 32.81 -11.93
CA GLN A 675 10.48 33.16 -11.91
C GLN A 675 9.99 33.56 -13.31
N TYR A 676 10.77 34.31 -14.08
CA TYR A 676 10.44 34.62 -15.46
C TYR A 676 10.37 33.36 -16.32
N LEU A 677 11.37 32.48 -16.20
CA LEU A 677 11.42 31.22 -16.94
C LEU A 677 10.26 30.30 -16.58
N PHE A 678 9.89 30.22 -15.30
CA PHE A 678 8.72 29.50 -14.83
C PHE A 678 7.45 30.02 -15.48
N ASN A 679 7.20 31.33 -15.43
CA ASN A 679 6.02 31.94 -16.04
C ASN A 679 6.00 31.78 -17.57
N TYR A 680 7.17 31.86 -18.21
CA TYR A 680 7.31 31.65 -19.65
C TYR A 680 6.95 30.21 -20.01
N TRP A 681 7.57 29.23 -19.35
CA TRP A 681 7.30 27.80 -19.55
C TRP A 681 5.83 27.46 -19.23
N ALA A 682 5.29 27.96 -18.13
CA ALA A 682 3.91 27.74 -17.71
C ALA A 682 2.89 28.31 -18.74
N GLY A 683 3.25 29.38 -19.46
CA GLY A 683 2.44 29.97 -20.52
C GLY A 683 2.52 29.31 -21.90
N LEU A 684 3.40 28.32 -22.11
CA LEU A 684 3.49 27.60 -23.39
C LEU A 684 2.31 26.63 -23.58
N ASP A 685 1.74 26.63 -24.79
CA ASP A 685 0.73 25.65 -25.21
C ASP A 685 1.34 24.23 -25.35
N HIS A 686 2.61 24.14 -25.75
CA HIS A 686 3.37 22.90 -25.87
C HIS A 686 4.66 23.02 -25.04
N LYS A 687 4.74 22.32 -23.90
CA LYS A 687 5.88 22.41 -22.97
C LYS A 687 7.20 21.94 -23.60
N GLN A 688 7.13 21.06 -24.61
CA GLN A 688 8.29 20.58 -25.36
C GLN A 688 8.93 21.67 -26.25
N GLU A 689 8.28 22.81 -26.44
CA GLU A 689 8.85 23.95 -27.17
C GLU A 689 9.69 24.87 -26.28
N PHE A 690 9.88 24.53 -25.00
CA PHE A 690 10.68 25.32 -24.10
C PHE A 690 12.16 25.36 -24.53
N ASP A 691 12.61 26.56 -24.89
CA ASP A 691 13.99 26.91 -25.24
C ASP A 691 14.53 27.91 -24.22
N LEU A 692 15.51 27.45 -23.44
CA LEU A 692 16.08 28.22 -22.33
C LEU A 692 16.83 29.46 -22.82
N GLU A 693 17.61 29.34 -23.91
CA GLU A 693 18.41 30.45 -24.43
C GLU A 693 17.51 31.54 -25.03
N ALA A 694 16.47 31.15 -25.75
CA ALA A 694 15.49 32.07 -26.31
C ALA A 694 14.73 32.82 -25.20
N ALA A 695 14.29 32.11 -24.15
CA ALA A 695 13.60 32.70 -23.02
C ALA A 695 14.50 33.70 -22.24
N LEU A 696 15.76 33.35 -22.01
CA LEU A 696 16.74 34.25 -21.36
C LEU A 696 17.00 35.53 -22.18
N LYS A 697 17.12 35.42 -23.51
CA LYS A 697 17.27 36.61 -24.38
C LYS A 697 16.06 37.54 -24.28
N GLN A 698 14.86 37.00 -24.15
CA GLN A 698 13.65 37.82 -23.97
C GLN A 698 13.65 38.52 -22.60
N TYR A 699 14.08 37.84 -21.54
CA TYR A 699 14.24 38.43 -20.21
C TYR A 699 15.25 39.60 -20.21
N GLU A 700 16.41 39.43 -20.84
CA GLU A 700 17.42 40.49 -20.98
C GLU A 700 16.92 41.68 -21.82
N GLY A 701 16.05 41.43 -22.81
CA GLY A 701 15.41 42.47 -23.61
C GLY A 701 14.40 43.30 -22.82
N LYS A 702 13.64 42.65 -21.93
CA LYS A 702 12.65 43.30 -21.05
C LYS A 702 13.28 44.05 -19.88
N SER A 703 14.35 43.53 -19.28
CA SER A 703 15.05 44.15 -18.14
C SER A 703 15.88 45.40 -18.50
N LYS A 704 16.14 45.64 -19.78
CA LYS A 704 16.84 46.83 -20.30
C LYS A 704 15.90 47.99 -20.68
N GLN A 705 14.57 47.78 -20.60
CA GLN A 705 13.54 48.81 -20.77
C GLN A 705 13.06 49.30 -19.40
#